data_AF-A0A969YB58-F1
#
_entry.id   AF-A0A969YB58-F1
#
_cell.length_a   1.000
_cell.length_b   1.000
_cell.length_c   1.000
_cell.angle_alpha   90.00
_cell.angle_beta   90.00
_cell.angle_gamma   90.00
#
_symmetry.space_group_name_H-M   'P 1'
#
loop_
_entity.id
_entity.type
_entity.pdbx_description
1 polymer ?
#
loop_
_entity_poly.entity_id
_entity_poly.type
_entity_poly.pdbx_seq_one_letter_code
_entity_poly.pdbx_strand_id
1 'polypeptide(L)'
;MKRLAGLLIALVCQAAVFPGERSLDLLEPEPQVICPRDPSVLELFGAHELRRYVYLRTGHLLPIVRADKADPPSKGAFVVARSDRPLALNAAPDASSRGMIAELEQGQFCLRTFELDGRPVLVLSGGDDVSTLYAVYRLAEKLGVRFYLHGDTLPDDRIPLDVPFLYERNSPIFNLRGIQPFHDFPEGPDWWNADDYHAVLAQLPKLRMNFIGLHTYPEGAPNAEPTVWIGLPSDVGPEGKVKFSYPASYQNTLRGNWAYTAMKTSEFFGGASALFERDDYGNDVMTGFCPQPELPEDCNVVFERAGQTLNRAFRFARALGIKTCVGTEVPLTIPKKVKERIQAQGKDPNDPEVIRDVYEGIFRRIMTTHPLDYYWFWTPEGWTWEGTTKQQVNRTMDDLILAAGAAWKLKAPFQLATCGWVLGPPEDRALFDKTLPKEFALSCINREVGKSPVDPAFASVRNRSKWAIPWLEDDPALTSPQLWVGRMRRDAADARRYGCDGLMGIHWRTRVLAPNVLALAQAAWDQSTWNPKPFEPPKPPPLAEGPLGGATADYPNNPIADTEDDRLYQTVRYNLSAYHFNLPADEYTVTLKFCEPHYSAAGKRVFNVSLQGQKVIDKLDIFARAGQNRALDFCFDNVKVTNGWLEIGFAPVIEFPCIAAISIESQNLKRRINCGGPAYKDYSADLPARPLPGPTFAPALDFYLDWATQEFGPKVGPYAAQILARADCKLPRPSDWVNGPGGIRPDPRPWAEVAPEYAFVSELEALEPFVQGTGNQERFRYWIETFRYHRAMAQLNCTWGALNKAMDRAKISSRDVLRVESAKMFALPLWYSLARQIDQIHAHLLATVSTTGELGTIANWEQHLLPSLLKTGADLAELIGTTLPPDFLPSKFYYGPTRVIVPTRRSALTIGENFQLKIIVLSQVRPTEVWVKWRPLGPGPFTPVPASHVARGVYQARLPGKLIAGSDFEYFVEAVLPGGSKVLYPATAPSLNESVVLLGTSFGTPSQ
;
A
#
# COMPACT_ATOMS: atom_id res chain seq x y z
N MET A 1 39.31 -24.98 90.98
CA MET A 1 38.22 -25.89 91.39
C MET A 1 37.22 -25.92 90.24
N LYS A 2 37.31 -26.93 89.35
CA LYS A 2 36.48 -28.16 89.31
C LYS A 2 35.04 -27.82 88.84
N ARG A 3 34.42 -28.43 87.82
CA ARG A 3 34.73 -29.62 87.00
C ARG A 3 33.55 -29.81 86.00
N LEU A 4 33.83 -30.50 84.88
CA LEU A 4 32.92 -31.28 84.00
C LEU A 4 31.85 -30.50 83.20
N ALA A 5 31.79 -30.58 81.86
CA ALA A 5 31.75 -31.75 80.94
C ALA A 5 30.43 -32.55 80.99
N GLY A 6 29.75 -32.57 79.85
CA GLY A 6 28.58 -33.40 79.52
C GLY A 6 27.92 -32.85 78.24
N LEU A 7 28.40 -33.23 77.06
CA LEU A 7 27.78 -34.22 76.15
C LEU A 7 26.35 -33.83 75.73
N LEU A 8 26.14 -33.36 74.48
CA LEU A 8 25.92 -34.14 73.24
C LEU A 8 24.47 -34.63 73.08
N ILE A 9 23.96 -34.42 71.85
CA ILE A 9 22.92 -35.19 71.11
C ILE A 9 21.48 -34.69 71.28
N ALA A 10 20.66 -34.51 70.23
CA ALA A 10 20.79 -34.40 68.77
C ALA A 10 19.39 -34.05 68.24
N LEU A 11 19.24 -33.28 67.16
CA LEU A 11 18.72 -33.66 65.82
C LEU A 11 17.72 -32.51 65.54
N VAL A 12 17.92 -31.54 64.65
CA VAL A 12 17.89 -31.59 63.19
C VAL A 12 18.18 -30.14 62.76
N CYS A 13 19.29 -29.89 62.08
CA CYS A 13 19.51 -28.71 61.23
C CYS A 13 20.74 -29.02 60.37
N GLN A 14 20.53 -29.79 59.31
CA GLN A 14 21.49 -29.97 58.23
C GLN A 14 21.12 -29.06 57.05
N ALA A 15 22.17 -28.43 56.51
CA ALA A 15 22.33 -27.79 55.20
C ALA A 15 21.40 -26.59 54.89
N ALA A 16 21.89 -25.48 54.34
CA ALA A 16 22.94 -25.41 53.34
C ALA A 16 24.02 -24.34 53.63
N VAL A 17 25.24 -24.82 53.41
CA VAL A 17 26.52 -24.12 53.38
C VAL A 17 26.58 -23.24 52.12
N PHE A 18 27.03 -22.00 52.29
CA PHE A 18 27.63 -21.20 51.21
C PHE A 18 29.02 -21.76 50.88
N PRO A 19 29.32 -22.01 49.60
CA PRO A 19 30.60 -21.63 49.01
C PRO A 19 30.36 -20.90 47.67
N GLY A 20 30.95 -19.74 47.36
CA GLY A 20 32.31 -19.34 47.63
C GLY A 20 33.24 -20.14 46.72
N GLU A 21 33.64 -19.53 45.59
CA GLU A 21 34.51 -20.08 44.53
C GLU A 21 33.82 -21.08 43.55
N ARG A 22 33.11 -20.52 42.56
CA ARG A 22 33.06 -21.18 41.25
C ARG A 22 34.45 -21.07 40.63
N SER A 23 34.97 -22.19 40.15
CA SER A 23 36.07 -22.21 39.19
C SER A 23 35.83 -21.17 38.10
N LEU A 24 36.88 -20.44 37.74
CA LEU A 24 37.01 -19.81 36.43
C LEU A 24 37.04 -20.95 35.40
N ASP A 25 35.88 -21.56 35.14
CA ASP A 25 35.66 -22.20 33.85
C ASP A 25 35.80 -21.06 32.85
N LEU A 26 36.90 -21.07 32.09
CA LEU A 26 37.10 -20.20 30.94
C LEU A 26 35.88 -20.39 30.04
N LEU A 27 34.88 -19.52 30.18
CA LEU A 27 33.72 -19.51 29.31
C LEU A 27 34.26 -19.43 27.88
N GLU A 28 34.08 -20.50 27.13
CA GLU A 28 34.51 -20.55 25.74
C GLU A 28 33.99 -19.31 25.00
N PRO A 29 34.87 -18.57 24.30
CA PRO A 29 34.52 -17.30 23.67
C PRO A 29 33.31 -17.45 22.74
N GLU A 30 32.32 -16.59 22.93
CA GLU A 30 31.12 -16.50 22.10
C GLU A 30 31.46 -16.24 20.63
N PRO A 31 30.56 -16.58 19.69
CA PRO A 31 30.72 -16.21 18.29
C PRO A 31 30.98 -14.71 18.11
N GLN A 32 31.69 -14.37 17.04
CA GLN A 32 31.98 -12.97 16.69
C GLN A 32 31.34 -12.58 15.36
N VAL A 33 31.06 -11.29 15.20
CA VAL A 33 30.74 -10.71 13.89
C VAL A 33 32.03 -10.17 13.30
N ILE A 34 32.46 -10.71 12.17
CA ILE A 34 33.68 -10.30 11.49
C ILE A 34 33.31 -9.57 10.21
N CYS A 35 33.81 -8.34 10.04
CA CYS A 35 33.70 -7.58 8.81
C CYS A 35 35.10 -7.14 8.31
N PRO A 36 35.22 -6.66 7.06
CA PRO A 36 36.52 -6.26 6.52
C PRO A 36 37.26 -5.26 7.40
N ARG A 37 38.59 -5.21 7.29
CA ARG A 37 39.39 -4.22 8.03
C ARG A 37 39.01 -2.78 7.68
N ASP A 38 38.70 -2.55 6.40
CA ASP A 38 38.26 -1.30 5.78
C ASP A 38 36.85 -1.45 5.16
N PRO A 39 35.82 -1.69 5.99
CA PRO A 39 34.49 -1.98 5.49
C PRO A 39 33.89 -0.75 4.81
N SER A 40 33.08 -0.97 3.79
CA SER A 40 32.20 0.10 3.29
C SER A 40 31.19 0.52 4.37
N VAL A 41 30.50 1.64 4.15
CA VAL A 41 29.46 2.12 5.08
C VAL A 41 28.38 1.06 5.29
N LEU A 42 27.96 0.38 4.23
CA LEU A 42 26.91 -0.64 4.29
C LEU A 42 27.42 -1.99 4.81
N GLU A 43 28.68 -2.37 4.57
CA GLU A 43 29.27 -3.57 5.19
C GLU A 43 29.33 -3.41 6.72
N LEU A 44 29.75 -2.23 7.21
CA LEU A 44 29.78 -1.94 8.64
C LEU A 44 28.36 -1.85 9.22
N PHE A 45 27.44 -1.15 8.55
CA PHE A 45 26.05 -1.07 8.97
C PHE A 45 25.40 -2.47 9.03
N GLY A 46 25.66 -3.32 8.04
CA GLY A 46 25.22 -4.72 8.03
C GLY A 46 25.77 -5.53 9.21
N ALA A 47 27.05 -5.35 9.58
CA ALA A 47 27.61 -5.99 10.77
C ALA A 47 26.89 -5.55 12.07
N HIS A 48 26.54 -4.27 12.17
CA HIS A 48 25.77 -3.74 13.31
C HIS A 48 24.32 -4.25 13.32
N GLU A 49 23.63 -4.29 12.18
CA GLU A 49 22.28 -4.86 12.06
C GLU A 49 22.26 -6.36 12.40
N LEU A 50 23.28 -7.11 11.96
CA LEU A 50 23.44 -8.52 12.36
C LEU A 50 23.55 -8.66 13.87
N ARG A 51 24.47 -7.89 14.48
CA ARG A 51 24.65 -7.87 15.93
C ARG A 51 23.35 -7.54 16.65
N ARG A 52 22.58 -6.56 16.15
CA ARG A 52 21.26 -6.19 16.69
C ARG A 52 20.32 -7.39 16.70
N TYR A 53 20.12 -8.07 15.58
CA TYR A 53 19.15 -9.15 15.53
C TYR A 53 19.58 -10.38 16.31
N VAL A 54 20.89 -10.71 16.31
CA VAL A 54 21.40 -11.76 17.20
C VAL A 54 21.13 -11.40 18.65
N TYR A 55 21.40 -10.15 19.07
CA TYR A 55 21.12 -9.68 20.43
C TYR A 55 19.63 -9.77 20.78
N LEU A 56 18.75 -9.26 19.92
CA LEU A 56 17.30 -9.29 20.14
C LEU A 56 16.76 -10.72 20.21
N ARG A 57 17.36 -11.66 19.46
CA ARG A 57 16.89 -13.04 19.38
C ARG A 57 17.49 -13.97 20.42
N THR A 58 18.68 -13.68 20.92
CA THR A 58 19.42 -14.59 21.83
C THR A 58 19.71 -13.96 23.19
N GLY A 59 19.73 -12.63 23.27
CA GLY A 59 20.22 -11.88 24.44
C GLY A 59 21.73 -11.65 24.45
N HIS A 60 22.48 -12.20 23.50
CA HIS A 60 23.94 -12.09 23.43
C HIS A 60 24.37 -10.97 22.50
N LEU A 61 25.11 -10.00 23.04
CA LEU A 61 25.66 -8.89 22.26
C LEU A 61 27.05 -9.26 21.75
N LEU A 62 27.12 -9.76 20.52
CA LEU A 62 28.38 -10.19 19.93
C LEU A 62 29.33 -9.02 19.64
N PRO A 63 30.65 -9.17 19.84
CA PRO A 63 31.61 -8.15 19.43
C PRO A 63 31.72 -8.10 17.89
N ILE A 64 32.00 -6.90 17.37
CA ILE A 64 32.30 -6.69 15.95
C ILE A 64 33.83 -6.57 15.81
N VAL A 65 34.42 -7.45 15.01
CA VAL A 65 35.86 -7.51 14.75
C VAL A 65 36.12 -7.15 13.30
N ARG A 66 37.12 -6.28 13.07
CA ARG A 66 37.55 -5.86 11.75
C ARG A 66 38.82 -6.60 11.35
N ALA A 67 38.75 -7.43 10.33
CA ALA A 67 39.86 -8.30 9.93
C ALA A 67 39.85 -8.63 8.42
N ASP A 68 41.01 -9.08 7.92
CA ASP A 68 41.17 -9.56 6.53
C ASP A 68 41.03 -11.10 6.43
N LYS A 69 41.01 -11.78 7.57
CA LYS A 69 40.85 -13.23 7.71
C LYS A 69 39.69 -13.54 8.63
N ALA A 70 38.96 -14.60 8.30
CA ALA A 70 37.89 -15.11 9.12
C ALA A 70 38.48 -16.11 10.13
N ASP A 71 39.14 -15.63 11.17
CA ASP A 71 39.69 -16.48 12.24
C ASP A 71 38.61 -16.63 13.35
N PRO A 72 37.80 -17.70 13.39
CA PRO A 72 36.70 -17.78 14.33
C PRO A 72 37.19 -18.03 15.77
N PRO A 73 36.50 -17.53 16.81
CA PRO A 73 36.64 -18.04 18.18
C PRO A 73 36.14 -19.50 18.28
N SER A 74 36.27 -20.14 19.45
CA SER A 74 35.90 -21.55 19.64
C SER A 74 34.44 -21.87 19.27
N LYS A 75 33.50 -20.93 19.43
CA LYS A 75 32.08 -21.11 19.10
C LYS A 75 31.66 -20.70 17.68
N GLY A 76 32.61 -20.34 16.81
CA GLY A 76 32.34 -19.99 15.41
C GLY A 76 32.20 -18.49 15.14
N ALA A 77 31.84 -18.09 13.92
CA ALA A 77 31.75 -16.69 13.52
C ALA A 77 30.68 -16.41 12.45
N PHE A 78 30.21 -15.16 12.42
CA PHE A 78 29.44 -14.59 11.32
C PHE A 78 30.36 -13.66 10.52
N VAL A 79 30.51 -13.90 9.22
CA VAL A 79 31.29 -13.05 8.32
C VAL A 79 30.34 -12.22 7.46
N VAL A 80 30.48 -10.89 7.50
CA VAL A 80 29.72 -9.95 6.67
C VAL A 80 30.69 -9.23 5.74
N ALA A 81 30.68 -9.57 4.45
CA ALA A 81 31.61 -8.99 3.48
C ALA A 81 31.11 -9.16 2.03
N ARG A 82 31.40 -8.17 1.18
CA ARG A 82 31.14 -8.27 -0.27
C ARG A 82 31.96 -9.41 -0.89
N SER A 83 31.44 -9.97 -1.99
CA SER A 83 31.99 -11.17 -2.65
C SER A 83 33.44 -11.05 -3.10
N ASP A 84 33.89 -9.85 -3.45
CA ASP A 84 35.25 -9.56 -3.91
C ASP A 84 36.26 -9.33 -2.77
N ARG A 85 35.80 -9.31 -1.50
CA ARG A 85 36.67 -9.06 -0.36
C ARG A 85 37.47 -10.31 0.02
N PRO A 86 38.77 -10.17 0.35
CA PRO A 86 39.58 -11.28 0.84
C PRO A 86 38.94 -12.00 2.03
N LEU A 87 38.28 -11.28 2.93
CA LEU A 87 37.60 -11.85 4.09
C LEU A 87 36.54 -12.90 3.71
N ALA A 88 35.69 -12.60 2.72
CA ALA A 88 34.64 -13.51 2.26
C ALA A 88 35.23 -14.75 1.58
N LEU A 89 36.23 -14.55 0.71
CA LEU A 89 36.86 -15.62 -0.05
C LEU A 89 37.72 -16.55 0.83
N ASN A 90 38.43 -16.00 1.81
CA ASN A 90 39.29 -16.77 2.71
C ASN A 90 38.49 -17.61 3.71
N ALA A 91 37.23 -17.24 3.99
CA ALA A 91 36.33 -18.05 4.81
C ALA A 91 35.88 -19.34 4.10
N ALA A 92 35.99 -19.40 2.77
CA ALA A 92 35.69 -20.60 2.00
C ALA A 92 36.92 -21.54 1.91
N PRO A 93 36.78 -22.83 2.27
CA PRO A 93 37.91 -23.75 2.43
C PRO A 93 38.54 -24.20 1.10
N ASP A 94 37.73 -24.32 0.05
CA ASP A 94 38.13 -24.87 -1.25
C ASP A 94 37.83 -23.91 -2.42
N ALA A 95 38.42 -24.20 -3.59
CA ALA A 95 38.30 -23.36 -4.78
C ALA A 95 36.86 -23.26 -5.33
N SER A 96 36.06 -24.32 -5.23
CA SER A 96 34.68 -24.32 -5.70
C SER A 96 33.81 -23.41 -4.84
N SER A 97 33.97 -23.51 -3.51
CA SER A 97 33.28 -22.65 -2.54
C SER A 97 33.68 -21.18 -2.70
N ARG A 98 34.94 -20.90 -3.03
CA ARG A 98 35.41 -19.54 -3.37
C ARG A 98 34.80 -19.03 -4.65
N GLY A 99 34.75 -19.85 -5.69
CA GLY A 99 34.10 -19.51 -6.96
C GLY A 99 32.63 -19.14 -6.77
N MET A 100 31.89 -19.92 -5.98
CA MET A 100 30.49 -19.65 -5.67
C MET A 100 30.25 -18.25 -5.07
N ILE A 101 31.16 -17.78 -4.20
CA ILE A 101 31.10 -16.44 -3.61
C ILE A 101 31.54 -15.39 -4.63
N ALA A 102 32.69 -15.58 -5.29
CA ALA A 102 33.27 -14.63 -6.23
C ALA A 102 32.38 -14.35 -7.46
N GLU A 103 31.55 -15.33 -7.85
CA GLU A 103 30.60 -15.24 -8.97
C GLU A 103 29.27 -14.57 -8.62
N LEU A 104 29.11 -14.02 -7.40
CA LEU A 104 27.91 -13.25 -7.08
C LEU A 104 27.90 -11.94 -7.86
N GLU A 105 26.88 -11.77 -8.70
CA GLU A 105 26.64 -10.53 -9.45
C GLU A 105 25.89 -9.48 -8.60
N GLN A 106 25.83 -8.24 -9.12
CA GLN A 106 25.04 -7.17 -8.51
C GLN A 106 23.60 -7.62 -8.25
N GLY A 107 23.07 -7.34 -7.06
CA GLY A 107 21.75 -7.79 -6.62
C GLY A 107 21.68 -9.23 -6.10
N GLN A 108 22.70 -10.07 -6.30
CA GLN A 108 22.74 -11.45 -5.80
C GLN A 108 23.43 -11.54 -4.43
N PHE A 109 23.01 -12.51 -3.61
CA PHE A 109 23.65 -12.77 -2.33
C PHE A 109 23.57 -14.24 -1.90
N CYS A 110 24.45 -14.65 -0.98
CA CYS A 110 24.45 -15.99 -0.41
C CYS A 110 24.56 -15.99 1.12
N LEU A 111 24.03 -17.07 1.72
CA LEU A 111 24.24 -17.45 3.11
C LEU A 111 24.84 -18.85 3.10
N ARG A 112 26.10 -18.96 3.49
CA ARG A 112 26.83 -20.23 3.44
C ARG A 112 27.63 -20.48 4.71
N THR A 113 27.35 -21.59 5.37
CA THR A 113 28.16 -22.05 6.49
C THR A 113 29.28 -22.96 5.99
N PHE A 114 30.50 -22.70 6.45
CA PHE A 114 31.67 -23.54 6.27
C PHE A 114 32.21 -23.99 7.64
N GLU A 115 33.05 -25.01 7.65
CA GLU A 115 33.84 -25.38 8.82
C GLU A 115 35.28 -24.93 8.62
N LEU A 116 35.79 -24.11 9.54
CA LEU A 116 37.19 -23.68 9.57
C LEU A 116 37.82 -24.08 10.90
N ASP A 117 38.83 -24.93 10.84
CA ASP A 117 39.44 -25.60 12.01
C ASP A 117 38.40 -26.24 12.95
N GLY A 118 37.40 -26.91 12.39
CA GLY A 118 36.33 -27.58 13.14
C GLY A 118 35.29 -26.65 13.75
N ARG A 119 35.25 -25.37 13.36
CA ARG A 119 34.34 -24.35 13.90
C ARG A 119 33.43 -23.78 12.80
N PRO A 120 32.13 -23.56 13.07
CA PRO A 120 31.22 -23.05 12.05
C PRO A 120 31.46 -21.58 11.74
N VAL A 121 31.57 -21.25 10.46
CA VAL A 121 31.68 -19.87 9.95
C VAL A 121 30.57 -19.63 8.93
N LEU A 122 29.59 -18.80 9.28
CA LEU A 122 28.52 -18.39 8.37
C LEU A 122 28.93 -17.14 7.61
N VAL A 123 29.14 -17.29 6.30
CA VAL A 123 29.43 -16.20 5.37
C VAL A 123 28.13 -15.63 4.81
N LEU A 124 27.95 -14.33 5.02
CA LEU A 124 26.88 -13.49 4.49
C LEU A 124 27.51 -12.55 3.47
N SER A 125 27.34 -12.86 2.19
CA SER A 125 28.02 -12.15 1.11
C SER A 125 27.09 -11.79 -0.01
N GLY A 126 27.24 -10.58 -0.56
CA GLY A 126 26.54 -10.11 -1.74
C GLY A 126 27.51 -9.71 -2.84
N GLY A 127 27.04 -9.69 -4.09
CA GLY A 127 27.80 -9.18 -5.23
C GLY A 127 28.09 -7.68 -5.15
N ASP A 128 27.35 -6.95 -4.31
CA ASP A 128 27.55 -5.56 -3.98
C ASP A 128 27.26 -5.29 -2.49
N ASP A 129 27.51 -4.06 -2.05
CA ASP A 129 27.32 -3.61 -0.67
C ASP A 129 25.86 -3.75 -0.18
N VAL A 130 24.88 -3.44 -1.05
CA VAL A 130 23.45 -3.49 -0.73
C VAL A 130 22.98 -4.94 -0.62
N SER A 131 23.47 -5.81 -1.50
CA SER A 131 23.18 -7.24 -1.50
C SER A 131 23.82 -7.95 -0.31
N THR A 132 24.96 -7.45 0.17
CA THR A 132 25.57 -7.91 1.42
C THR A 132 24.67 -7.58 2.62
N LEU A 133 24.07 -6.39 2.63
CA LEU A 133 23.04 -6.02 3.62
C LEU A 133 21.78 -6.90 3.50
N TYR A 134 21.35 -7.27 2.28
CA TYR A 134 20.25 -8.23 2.07
C TYR A 134 20.52 -9.60 2.68
N ALA A 135 21.77 -10.10 2.60
CA ALA A 135 22.16 -11.36 3.23
C ALA A 135 21.99 -11.32 4.77
N VAL A 136 22.32 -10.19 5.40
CA VAL A 136 22.10 -9.96 6.84
C VAL A 136 20.63 -10.01 7.19
N TYR A 137 19.77 -9.33 6.43
CA TYR A 137 18.33 -9.37 6.68
C TYR A 137 17.70 -10.73 6.40
N ARG A 138 18.21 -11.46 5.40
CA ARG A 138 17.81 -12.86 5.18
C ARG A 138 18.18 -13.74 6.37
N LEU A 139 19.34 -13.54 7.00
CA LEU A 139 19.67 -14.25 8.24
C LEU A 139 18.71 -13.88 9.37
N ALA A 140 18.38 -12.59 9.55
CA ALA A 140 17.41 -12.17 10.55
C ALA A 140 16.04 -12.85 10.37
N GLU A 141 15.58 -13.06 9.13
CA GLU A 141 14.37 -13.84 8.84
C GLU A 141 14.49 -15.30 9.30
N LYS A 142 15.67 -15.93 9.16
CA LYS A 142 15.96 -17.28 9.68
C LYS A 142 15.97 -17.35 11.19
N LEU A 143 16.26 -16.24 11.87
CA LEU A 143 16.15 -16.12 13.32
C LEU A 143 14.71 -15.81 13.79
N GLY A 144 13.74 -15.73 12.86
CA GLY A 144 12.32 -15.52 13.13
C GLY A 144 11.84 -14.07 13.01
N VAL A 145 12.67 -13.13 12.58
CA VAL A 145 12.26 -11.72 12.43
C VAL A 145 11.46 -11.54 11.14
N ARG A 146 10.44 -10.67 11.14
CA ARG A 146 9.76 -10.23 9.91
C ARG A 146 9.77 -8.70 9.80
N PHE A 147 9.75 -8.22 8.57
CA PHE A 147 9.90 -6.80 8.24
C PHE A 147 8.68 -6.29 7.49
N TYR A 148 8.29 -5.06 7.80
CA TYR A 148 7.16 -4.37 7.19
C TYR A 148 7.45 -2.86 7.15
N LEU A 149 6.67 -2.10 6.37
CA LEU A 149 6.84 -0.64 6.30
C LEU A 149 6.67 0.07 7.66
N HIS A 150 5.88 -0.52 8.58
CA HIS A 150 5.62 0.04 9.91
C HIS A 150 6.64 -0.41 10.99
N GLY A 151 7.63 -1.24 10.62
CA GLY A 151 8.68 -1.71 11.52
C GLY A 151 8.85 -3.23 11.54
N ASP A 152 9.68 -3.68 12.49
CA ASP A 152 10.08 -5.08 12.63
C ASP A 152 9.11 -5.81 13.58
N THR A 153 8.74 -7.04 13.24
CA THR A 153 8.08 -8.00 14.14
C THR A 153 9.12 -8.97 14.69
N LEU A 154 9.24 -8.99 16.02
CA LEU A 154 10.12 -9.88 16.77
C LEU A 154 9.30 -10.94 17.51
N PRO A 155 9.73 -12.22 17.48
CA PRO A 155 9.19 -13.23 18.38
C PRO A 155 9.49 -12.88 19.85
N ASP A 156 8.50 -13.06 20.71
CA ASP A 156 8.61 -12.80 22.14
C ASP A 156 9.66 -13.70 22.83
N ASP A 157 9.70 -14.98 22.43
CA ASP A 157 10.63 -15.96 23.00
C ASP A 157 12.01 -15.85 22.36
N ARG A 158 13.06 -15.83 23.18
CA ARG A 158 14.46 -15.92 22.71
C ARG A 158 14.84 -17.35 22.33
N ILE A 159 15.80 -17.47 21.42
CA ILE A 159 16.42 -18.74 21.00
C ILE A 159 17.84 -18.85 21.54
N PRO A 160 18.39 -20.07 21.66
CA PRO A 160 19.81 -20.26 21.97
C PRO A 160 20.72 -19.57 20.94
N LEU A 161 21.87 -19.09 21.39
CA LEU A 161 22.91 -18.57 20.51
C LEU A 161 23.62 -19.73 19.81
N ASP A 162 23.49 -19.79 18.48
CA ASP A 162 24.18 -20.75 17.61
C ASP A 162 24.48 -20.11 16.24
N VAL A 163 25.50 -20.62 15.54
CA VAL A 163 25.81 -20.27 14.15
C VAL A 163 25.09 -21.28 13.24
N PRO A 164 23.98 -20.89 12.58
CA PRO A 164 23.16 -21.85 11.85
C PRO A 164 23.89 -22.38 10.61
N PHE A 165 23.63 -23.65 10.28
CA PHE A 165 24.11 -24.26 9.03
C PHE A 165 23.15 -23.96 7.89
N LEU A 166 23.56 -23.04 7.00
CA LEU A 166 22.76 -22.56 5.89
C LEU A 166 23.45 -22.80 4.54
N TYR A 167 22.62 -23.02 3.52
CA TYR A 167 23.02 -23.11 2.12
C TYR A 167 22.00 -22.41 1.23
N GLU A 168 22.17 -21.11 1.04
CA GLU A 168 21.31 -20.33 0.15
C GLU A 168 22.14 -19.47 -0.80
N ARG A 169 21.72 -19.46 -2.07
CA ARG A 169 22.11 -18.45 -3.06
C ARG A 169 20.82 -17.86 -3.61
N ASN A 170 20.71 -16.54 -3.57
CA ASN A 170 19.50 -15.81 -3.88
C ASN A 170 19.77 -14.83 -5.03
N SER A 171 18.83 -14.75 -5.96
CA SER A 171 18.87 -13.81 -7.08
C SER A 171 17.49 -13.19 -7.26
N PRO A 172 17.38 -11.88 -7.50
CA PRO A 172 16.10 -11.24 -7.67
C PRO A 172 15.47 -11.63 -9.02
N ILE A 173 14.15 -11.70 -9.07
CA ILE A 173 13.41 -11.86 -10.34
C ILE A 173 13.29 -10.50 -11.03
N PHE A 174 13.09 -9.44 -10.25
CA PHE A 174 12.98 -8.06 -10.73
C PHE A 174 14.16 -7.24 -10.23
N ASN A 175 14.85 -6.53 -11.13
CA ASN A 175 15.99 -5.68 -10.81
C ASN A 175 15.60 -4.46 -9.98
N LEU A 176 14.41 -3.91 -10.24
CA LEU A 176 13.84 -2.77 -9.50
C LEU A 176 12.65 -3.24 -8.67
N ARG A 177 12.68 -2.99 -7.36
CA ARG A 177 11.68 -3.49 -6.40
C ARG A 177 11.35 -2.38 -5.41
N GLY A 178 10.09 -2.03 -5.21
CA GLY A 178 9.83 -0.87 -4.38
C GLY A 178 8.39 -0.58 -4.01
N ILE A 179 8.19 0.65 -3.58
CA ILE A 179 6.89 1.21 -3.23
C ILE A 179 6.66 2.52 -3.97
N GLN A 180 5.40 2.84 -4.16
CA GLN A 180 4.93 4.13 -4.63
C GLN A 180 3.92 4.67 -3.62
N PRO A 181 4.36 5.34 -2.55
CA PRO A 181 3.44 6.06 -1.68
C PRO A 181 2.84 7.23 -2.47
N PHE A 182 1.51 7.36 -2.44
CA PHE A 182 0.77 8.27 -3.32
C PHE A 182 0.27 9.50 -2.57
N HIS A 183 0.62 10.69 -3.09
CA HIS A 183 0.20 11.97 -2.51
C HIS A 183 -1.21 12.35 -2.99
N ASP A 184 -2.07 12.75 -2.04
CA ASP A 184 -3.45 13.26 -2.22
C ASP A 184 -4.31 13.16 -0.92
N PHE A 185 -4.06 12.17 -0.05
CA PHE A 185 -4.88 11.85 1.14
C PHE A 185 -4.09 11.85 2.46
N PRO A 186 -4.73 12.15 3.62
CA PRO A 186 -4.05 12.17 4.93
C PRO A 186 -3.57 10.79 5.41
N GLU A 187 -4.12 9.70 4.89
CA GLU A 187 -3.66 8.32 5.13
C GLU A 187 -2.27 8.04 4.56
N GLY A 188 -1.84 8.86 3.60
CA GLY A 188 -0.63 8.66 2.81
C GLY A 188 0.52 9.61 3.17
N PRO A 189 1.49 9.75 2.24
CA PRO A 189 2.69 10.56 2.42
C PRO A 189 2.45 12.07 2.57
N ASP A 190 1.24 12.59 2.34
CA ASP A 190 0.91 14.00 2.61
C ASP A 190 1.18 14.38 4.06
N TRP A 191 1.04 13.44 5.00
CA TRP A 191 1.32 13.67 6.42
C TRP A 191 2.71 13.21 6.87
N TRP A 192 3.55 12.71 5.95
CA TRP A 192 4.89 12.25 6.29
C TRP A 192 5.87 13.42 6.38
N ASN A 193 6.52 13.55 7.53
CA ASN A 193 7.70 14.40 7.66
C ASN A 193 8.98 13.62 7.30
N ALA A 194 10.15 14.27 7.43
CA ALA A 194 11.42 13.63 7.11
C ALA A 194 11.72 12.37 7.95
N ASP A 195 11.27 12.32 9.21
CA ASP A 195 11.47 11.15 10.07
C ASP A 195 10.55 9.99 9.67
N ASP A 196 9.32 10.28 9.21
CA ASP A 196 8.41 9.27 8.63
C ASP A 196 9.00 8.66 7.36
N TYR A 197 9.52 9.51 6.46
CA TYR A 197 10.25 9.05 5.28
C TYR A 197 11.43 8.16 5.67
N HIS A 198 12.27 8.58 6.62
CA HIS A 198 13.41 7.78 7.05
C HIS A 198 12.99 6.45 7.70
N ALA A 199 11.89 6.43 8.46
CA ALA A 199 11.36 5.20 9.07
C ALA A 199 10.95 4.19 8.00
N VAL A 200 10.22 4.63 6.96
CA VAL A 200 9.80 3.78 5.83
C VAL A 200 11.00 3.36 4.98
N LEU A 201 11.90 4.29 4.65
CA LEU A 201 13.08 4.01 3.83
C LEU A 201 14.03 3.01 4.49
N ALA A 202 14.19 3.04 5.81
CA ALA A 202 14.98 2.05 6.54
C ALA A 202 14.41 0.62 6.47
N GLN A 203 13.13 0.46 6.12
CA GLN A 203 12.49 -0.84 5.95
C GLN A 203 12.63 -1.42 4.55
N LEU A 204 12.86 -0.59 3.52
CA LEU A 204 12.95 -1.08 2.14
C LEU A 204 14.08 -2.10 1.95
N PRO A 205 15.32 -1.89 2.43
CA PRO A 205 16.37 -2.89 2.30
C PRO A 205 16.09 -4.18 3.09
N LYS A 206 15.37 -4.08 4.21
CA LYS A 206 14.91 -5.23 5.01
C LYS A 206 13.91 -6.10 4.25
N LEU A 207 13.02 -5.46 3.50
CA LEU A 207 12.13 -6.08 2.52
C LEU A 207 12.84 -6.44 1.19
N ARG A 208 14.15 -6.20 1.09
CA ARG A 208 14.97 -6.36 -0.12
C ARG A 208 14.44 -5.57 -1.32
N MET A 209 13.85 -4.42 -1.06
CA MET A 209 13.44 -3.39 -2.01
C MET A 209 14.55 -2.34 -2.17
N ASN A 210 14.57 -1.66 -3.32
CA ASN A 210 15.58 -0.68 -3.72
C ASN A 210 15.00 0.51 -4.51
N PHE A 211 13.70 0.78 -4.41
CA PHE A 211 13.06 1.88 -5.14
C PHE A 211 11.92 2.56 -4.35
N ILE A 212 11.83 3.88 -4.47
CA ILE A 212 10.67 4.68 -4.07
C ILE A 212 10.32 5.68 -5.18
N GLY A 213 9.06 5.76 -5.55
CA GLY A 213 8.55 6.74 -6.53
C GLY A 213 7.38 7.56 -5.99
N LEU A 214 7.36 8.85 -6.29
CA LEU A 214 6.31 9.78 -5.86
C LEU A 214 5.58 10.38 -7.07
N HIS A 215 4.26 10.39 -7.02
CA HIS A 215 3.42 11.14 -7.95
C HIS A 215 3.32 12.62 -7.53
N THR A 216 2.93 13.51 -8.44
CA THR A 216 2.67 14.92 -8.11
C THR A 216 1.53 15.49 -8.95
N TYR A 217 0.45 15.91 -8.30
CA TYR A 217 -0.58 16.74 -8.92
C TYR A 217 -0.14 18.21 -9.00
N PRO A 218 -0.06 18.79 -10.20
CA PRO A 218 0.52 20.12 -10.39
C PRO A 218 -0.47 21.28 -10.17
N GLU A 219 -1.78 21.04 -10.15
CA GLU A 219 -2.80 22.09 -10.12
C GLU A 219 -3.94 21.76 -9.15
N GLY A 220 -4.67 22.79 -8.71
CA GLY A 220 -5.62 22.75 -7.59
C GLY A 220 -6.91 21.92 -7.78
N ALA A 221 -6.97 21.03 -8.76
CA ALA A 221 -8.05 20.08 -8.94
C ALA A 221 -7.42 18.71 -9.30
N PRO A 222 -7.22 17.81 -8.33
CA PRO A 222 -7.73 17.87 -6.96
C PRO A 222 -6.92 18.78 -6.04
N ASN A 223 -5.59 18.76 -6.08
CA ASN A 223 -4.70 19.49 -5.19
C ASN A 223 -3.38 19.84 -5.91
N ALA A 224 -2.90 21.09 -5.81
CA ALA A 224 -1.53 21.40 -6.22
C ALA A 224 -0.56 20.97 -5.11
N GLU A 225 0.34 20.03 -5.40
CA GLU A 225 1.26 19.46 -4.44
C GLU A 225 2.66 20.10 -4.53
N PRO A 226 3.33 20.35 -3.40
CA PRO A 226 4.65 21.00 -3.40
C PRO A 226 5.82 20.06 -3.75
N THR A 227 5.56 18.78 -4.04
CA THR A 227 6.58 17.74 -4.35
C THR A 227 7.44 18.11 -5.57
N VAL A 228 6.81 18.60 -6.64
CA VAL A 228 7.50 19.12 -7.84
C VAL A 228 7.05 20.56 -8.08
N TRP A 229 8.03 21.48 -8.10
CA TRP A 229 7.79 22.88 -8.45
C TRP A 229 7.82 23.07 -9.95
N ILE A 230 6.87 23.85 -10.48
CA ILE A 230 6.74 24.17 -11.90
C ILE A 230 6.97 25.67 -12.12
N GLY A 231 7.92 26.04 -12.97
CA GLY A 231 8.20 27.44 -13.26
C GLY A 231 9.32 27.62 -14.28
N LEU A 232 9.67 28.87 -14.56
CA LEU A 232 10.66 29.21 -15.57
C LEU A 232 12.09 29.12 -15.01
N PRO A 233 13.12 28.91 -15.87
CA PRO A 233 14.51 28.85 -15.42
C PRO A 233 14.97 30.15 -14.73
N SER A 234 14.41 31.29 -15.11
CA SER A 234 14.69 32.60 -14.49
C SER A 234 14.26 32.69 -13.02
N ASP A 235 13.26 31.88 -12.64
CA ASP A 235 12.68 31.86 -11.30
C ASP A 235 13.46 30.95 -10.34
N VAL A 236 14.42 30.19 -10.84
CA VAL A 236 15.38 29.43 -10.02
C VAL A 236 16.51 30.37 -9.57
N GLY A 237 16.62 30.57 -8.26
CA GLY A 237 17.67 31.31 -7.59
C GLY A 237 18.85 30.43 -7.17
N PRO A 238 19.83 31.01 -6.45
CA PRO A 238 20.94 30.27 -5.86
C PRO A 238 20.44 29.10 -5.00
N GLU A 239 21.16 27.97 -5.05
CA GLU A 239 20.85 26.76 -4.26
C GLU A 239 19.43 26.18 -4.51
N GLY A 240 18.79 26.54 -5.63
CA GLY A 240 17.46 26.04 -5.98
C GLY A 240 16.29 26.74 -5.25
N LYS A 241 16.55 27.85 -4.55
CA LYS A 241 15.50 28.70 -3.97
C LYS A 241 14.63 29.30 -5.08
N VAL A 242 13.33 29.40 -4.87
CA VAL A 242 12.39 29.87 -5.89
C VAL A 242 12.08 31.35 -5.69
N LYS A 243 12.16 32.14 -6.76
CA LYS A 243 11.82 33.56 -6.76
C LYS A 243 10.34 33.81 -7.00
N PHE A 244 9.68 32.84 -7.64
CA PHE A 244 8.26 32.86 -7.95
C PHE A 244 7.69 31.45 -7.82
N SER A 245 6.50 31.36 -7.25
CA SER A 245 5.75 30.11 -7.12
C SER A 245 4.24 30.40 -7.03
N TYR A 246 3.48 29.39 -6.66
CA TYR A 246 2.03 29.38 -6.63
C TYR A 246 1.54 28.64 -5.38
N PRO A 247 0.30 28.86 -4.93
CA PRO A 247 -0.24 28.12 -3.80
C PRO A 247 -0.21 26.61 -4.07
N ALA A 248 0.51 25.89 -3.21
CA ALA A 248 0.58 24.44 -3.18
C ALA A 248 0.43 23.98 -1.73
N SER A 249 -0.19 22.83 -1.54
CA SER A 249 -0.54 22.33 -0.21
C SER A 249 -0.65 20.81 -0.22
N TYR A 250 0.06 20.16 0.71
CA TYR A 250 -0.28 18.80 1.11
C TYR A 250 -1.57 18.82 1.94
N GLN A 251 -2.29 17.70 1.93
CA GLN A 251 -3.54 17.54 2.65
C GLN A 251 -3.36 17.82 4.14
N ASN A 252 -4.30 18.55 4.72
CA ASN A 252 -4.30 18.97 6.12
C ASN A 252 -5.75 19.15 6.61
N THR A 253 -5.95 19.17 7.93
CA THR A 253 -7.29 19.11 8.52
C THR A 253 -8.14 20.35 8.25
N LEU A 254 -7.55 21.50 7.95
CA LEU A 254 -8.32 22.72 7.62
C LEU A 254 -8.64 22.86 6.13
N ARG A 255 -8.25 21.88 5.31
CA ARG A 255 -8.49 21.91 3.86
C ARG A 255 -9.66 20.99 3.48
N GLY A 256 -10.55 21.50 2.64
CA GLY A 256 -11.63 20.72 2.04
C GLY A 256 -11.30 20.30 0.61
N ASN A 257 -11.18 19.00 0.36
CA ASN A 257 -11.11 18.38 -0.96
C ASN A 257 -11.46 16.89 -0.84
N TRP A 258 -11.83 16.21 -1.94
CA TRP A 258 -12.19 14.78 -1.95
C TRP A 258 -13.25 14.42 -0.91
N ALA A 259 -14.23 15.32 -0.73
CA ALA A 259 -15.28 15.25 0.28
C ALA A 259 -14.82 15.22 1.76
N TYR A 260 -13.54 15.49 2.04
CA TYR A 260 -13.09 15.87 3.37
C TYR A 260 -13.60 17.29 3.67
N THR A 261 -14.22 17.47 4.83
CA THR A 261 -14.66 18.76 5.35
C THR A 261 -13.54 19.37 6.17
N ALA A 262 -13.25 20.66 5.95
CA ALA A 262 -12.32 21.41 6.78
C ALA A 262 -12.79 21.39 8.25
N MET A 263 -11.97 20.87 9.15
CA MET A 263 -12.35 20.66 10.55
C MET A 263 -11.12 20.78 11.45
N LYS A 264 -11.29 21.41 12.61
CA LYS A 264 -10.25 21.45 13.64
C LYS A 264 -10.15 20.09 14.33
N THR A 265 -8.93 19.61 14.58
CA THR A 265 -8.77 18.33 15.31
C THR A 265 -9.32 18.37 16.75
N SER A 266 -9.48 19.55 17.37
CA SER A 266 -10.19 19.67 18.67
C SER A 266 -11.66 19.30 18.61
N GLU A 267 -12.26 19.27 17.42
CA GLU A 267 -13.66 18.94 17.22
C GLU A 267 -13.91 17.43 17.04
N PHE A 268 -12.85 16.66 16.81
CA PHE A 268 -12.92 15.21 16.56
C PHE A 268 -13.56 14.44 17.73
N PHE A 269 -14.37 13.45 17.39
CA PHE A 269 -15.16 12.60 18.28
C PHE A 269 -14.36 11.43 18.85
N GLY A 270 -14.98 10.65 19.74
CA GLY A 270 -14.40 9.44 20.34
C GLY A 270 -13.13 9.65 21.19
N GLY A 271 -12.75 10.90 21.48
CA GLY A 271 -11.48 11.26 22.09
C GLY A 271 -10.29 11.30 21.11
N ALA A 272 -10.55 11.21 19.80
CA ALA A 272 -9.52 11.28 18.75
C ALA A 272 -8.74 12.60 18.74
N SER A 273 -9.33 13.69 19.26
CA SER A 273 -8.64 14.98 19.41
C SER A 273 -7.34 14.88 20.21
N ALA A 274 -7.21 13.91 21.11
CA ALA A 274 -6.01 13.66 21.91
C ALA A 274 -4.80 13.18 21.10
N LEU A 275 -5.01 12.67 19.88
CA LEU A 275 -3.97 12.19 18.98
C LEU A 275 -3.16 13.34 18.34
N PHE A 276 -3.67 14.56 18.40
CA PHE A 276 -3.15 15.71 17.66
C PHE A 276 -2.74 16.85 18.58
N GLU A 277 -1.60 17.47 18.28
CA GLU A 277 -1.02 18.59 19.01
C GLU A 277 -1.55 19.95 18.56
N ARG A 278 -2.18 20.02 17.38
CA ARG A 278 -2.70 21.25 16.76
C ARG A 278 -4.01 21.01 16.02
N ASP A 279 -4.81 22.06 15.89
CA ASP A 279 -6.06 22.06 15.13
C ASP A 279 -5.87 21.97 13.61
N ASP A 280 -4.77 22.54 13.11
CA ASP A 280 -4.35 22.58 11.71
C ASP A 280 -3.31 21.49 11.40
N TYR A 281 -3.66 20.25 11.74
CA TYR A 281 -2.75 19.13 11.61
C TYR A 281 -2.50 18.77 10.14
N GLY A 282 -1.25 18.47 9.83
CA GLY A 282 -0.76 18.14 8.49
C GLY A 282 0.76 18.12 8.47
N ASN A 283 1.34 18.08 7.27
CA ASN A 283 2.80 18.05 7.09
C ASN A 283 3.52 19.24 7.77
N ASP A 284 4.74 19.01 8.26
CA ASP A 284 5.61 20.07 8.78
C ASP A 284 5.88 21.17 7.74
N VAL A 285 5.94 20.80 6.45
CA VAL A 285 6.05 21.74 5.32
C VAL A 285 4.97 22.83 5.40
N MET A 286 3.75 22.47 5.82
CA MET A 286 2.57 23.35 5.87
C MET A 286 2.43 24.14 7.17
N THR A 287 3.32 23.95 8.16
CA THR A 287 3.20 24.62 9.46
C THR A 287 3.15 26.14 9.30
N GLY A 288 2.06 26.75 9.77
CA GLY A 288 1.79 28.19 9.67
C GLY A 288 1.10 28.61 8.36
N PHE A 289 0.84 27.68 7.45
CA PHE A 289 0.28 27.92 6.11
C PHE A 289 -0.92 27.02 5.80
N CYS A 290 -1.57 26.41 6.81
CA CYS A 290 -2.80 25.66 6.62
C CYS A 290 -4.00 26.63 6.50
N PRO A 291 -4.94 26.41 5.58
CA PRO A 291 -5.04 25.27 4.67
C PRO A 291 -4.13 25.35 3.43
N GLN A 292 -3.67 26.54 3.05
CA GLN A 292 -2.71 26.79 1.97
C GLN A 292 -2.01 28.14 2.19
N PRO A 293 -0.81 28.37 1.62
CA PRO A 293 -0.16 29.68 1.69
C PRO A 293 -0.95 30.73 0.90
N GLU A 294 -1.08 31.93 1.47
CA GLU A 294 -1.84 33.04 0.85
C GLU A 294 -0.94 34.04 0.12
N LEU A 295 0.24 34.33 0.67
CA LEU A 295 1.18 35.30 0.09
C LEU A 295 2.17 34.64 -0.89
N PRO A 296 2.63 35.36 -1.93
CA PRO A 296 3.63 34.83 -2.87
C PRO A 296 4.93 34.35 -2.20
N GLU A 297 5.40 35.05 -1.18
CA GLU A 297 6.61 34.70 -0.43
C GLU A 297 6.41 33.41 0.38
N ASP A 298 5.22 33.20 0.94
CA ASP A 298 4.87 31.99 1.68
C ASP A 298 4.81 30.76 0.77
N CYS A 299 4.33 30.94 -0.47
CA CYS A 299 4.35 29.90 -1.49
C CYS A 299 5.79 29.43 -1.75
N ASN A 300 6.75 30.36 -1.81
CA ASN A 300 8.18 30.03 -1.99
C ASN A 300 8.71 29.21 -0.81
N VAL A 301 8.37 29.60 0.42
CA VAL A 301 8.75 28.89 1.64
C VAL A 301 8.23 27.45 1.66
N VAL A 302 6.98 27.22 1.22
CA VAL A 302 6.40 25.87 1.13
C VAL A 302 7.23 24.98 0.18
N PHE A 303 7.54 25.46 -1.02
CA PHE A 303 8.37 24.70 -1.96
C PHE A 303 9.79 24.48 -1.44
N GLU A 304 10.39 25.45 -0.75
CA GLU A 304 11.70 25.34 -0.13
C GLU A 304 11.72 24.26 0.96
N ARG A 305 10.73 24.25 1.85
CA ARG A 305 10.57 23.22 2.88
C ARG A 305 10.37 21.84 2.26
N ALA A 306 9.55 21.72 1.23
CA ALA A 306 9.36 20.46 0.52
C ALA A 306 10.67 19.95 -0.10
N GLY A 307 11.43 20.83 -0.76
CA GLY A 307 12.75 20.49 -1.30
C GLY A 307 13.76 20.04 -0.23
N GLN A 308 13.74 20.64 0.95
CA GLN A 308 14.59 20.24 2.09
C GLN A 308 14.18 18.86 2.65
N THR A 309 12.88 18.59 2.78
CA THR A 309 12.37 17.28 3.20
C THR A 309 12.79 16.19 2.21
N LEU A 310 12.59 16.41 0.91
CA LEU A 310 13.01 15.48 -0.14
C LEU A 310 14.54 15.31 -0.17
N ASN A 311 15.32 16.38 0.05
CA ASN A 311 16.78 16.28 0.14
C ASN A 311 17.22 15.33 1.25
N ARG A 312 16.65 15.49 2.46
CA ARG A 312 16.95 14.62 3.61
C ARG A 312 16.56 13.18 3.31
N ALA A 313 15.31 12.97 2.89
CA ALA A 313 14.77 11.64 2.59
C ALA A 313 15.57 10.93 1.49
N PHE A 314 15.85 11.59 0.37
CA PHE A 314 16.50 10.96 -0.78
C PHE A 314 18.00 10.76 -0.60
N ARG A 315 18.68 11.59 0.21
CA ARG A 315 20.06 11.31 0.64
C ARG A 315 20.12 10.08 1.54
N PHE A 316 19.18 9.94 2.46
CA PHE A 316 19.05 8.75 3.29
C PHE A 316 18.72 7.51 2.45
N ALA A 317 17.80 7.62 1.49
CA ALA A 317 17.49 6.57 0.53
C ALA A 317 18.74 6.10 -0.23
N ARG A 318 19.51 7.04 -0.79
CA ARG A 318 20.75 6.75 -1.52
C ARG A 318 21.81 6.07 -0.65
N ALA A 319 21.94 6.48 0.61
CA ALA A 319 22.85 5.86 1.56
C ALA A 319 22.51 4.38 1.83
N LEU A 320 21.25 3.98 1.62
CA LEU A 320 20.76 2.61 1.74
C LEU A 320 20.64 1.88 0.39
N GLY A 321 21.13 2.47 -0.71
CA GLY A 321 21.04 1.87 -2.05
C GLY A 321 19.64 1.90 -2.68
N ILE A 322 18.76 2.78 -2.20
CA ILE A 322 17.41 2.96 -2.72
C ILE A 322 17.43 4.05 -3.79
N LYS A 323 16.90 3.73 -4.97
CA LYS A 323 16.71 4.67 -6.08
C LYS A 323 15.44 5.51 -5.86
N THR A 324 15.49 6.78 -6.25
CA THR A 324 14.39 7.74 -6.02
C THR A 324 13.79 8.26 -7.31
N CYS A 325 12.48 8.46 -7.32
CA CYS A 325 11.72 8.96 -8.46
C CYS A 325 10.66 9.98 -8.03
N VAL A 326 10.50 11.03 -8.81
CA VAL A 326 9.40 12.01 -8.72
C VAL A 326 8.92 12.34 -10.13
N GLY A 327 7.77 12.98 -10.27
CA GLY A 327 7.41 13.61 -11.52
C GLY A 327 5.93 13.96 -11.60
N THR A 328 5.50 14.41 -12.77
CA THR A 328 4.20 15.05 -12.98
C THR A 328 3.41 14.36 -14.08
N GLU A 329 2.13 14.72 -14.19
CA GLU A 329 1.30 14.37 -15.34
C GLU A 329 1.84 14.91 -16.66
N VAL A 330 1.52 14.20 -17.75
CA VAL A 330 1.83 14.54 -19.14
C VAL A 330 0.56 14.46 -20.00
N PRO A 331 0.20 15.49 -20.80
CA PRO A 331 0.91 16.76 -20.99
C PRO A 331 1.00 17.59 -19.71
N LEU A 332 2.06 18.39 -19.57
CA LEU A 332 2.30 19.19 -18.38
C LEU A 332 1.15 20.18 -18.12
N THR A 333 0.48 20.00 -17.00
CA THR A 333 -0.48 20.99 -16.49
C THR A 333 0.29 22.13 -15.83
N ILE A 334 0.54 23.21 -16.58
CA ILE A 334 1.19 24.42 -16.05
C ILE A 334 0.19 25.14 -15.10
N PRO A 335 0.55 25.39 -13.83
CA PRO A 335 -0.33 26.06 -12.87
C PRO A 335 -0.80 27.43 -13.36
N LYS A 336 -2.06 27.79 -13.09
CA LYS A 336 -2.67 29.07 -13.49
C LYS A 336 -1.78 30.30 -13.25
N LYS A 337 -1.17 30.43 -12.08
CA LYS A 337 -0.30 31.57 -11.72
C LYS A 337 0.97 31.64 -12.58
N VAL A 338 1.50 30.48 -12.98
CA VAL A 338 2.65 30.37 -13.88
C VAL A 338 2.23 30.76 -15.30
N LYS A 339 1.06 30.31 -15.76
CA LYS A 339 0.48 30.74 -17.06
C LYS A 339 0.30 32.26 -17.12
N GLU A 340 -0.31 32.86 -16.09
CA GLU A 340 -0.50 34.32 -15.98
C GLU A 340 0.85 35.07 -16.06
N ARG A 341 1.89 34.55 -15.39
CA ARG A 341 3.23 35.13 -15.43
C ARG A 341 3.88 35.04 -16.81
N ILE A 342 3.77 33.90 -17.49
CA ILE A 342 4.28 33.70 -18.85
C ILE A 342 3.61 34.68 -19.82
N GLN A 343 2.28 34.81 -19.72
CA GLN A 343 1.50 35.75 -20.54
C GLN A 343 1.88 37.20 -20.28
N ALA A 344 2.14 37.57 -19.01
CA ALA A 344 2.63 38.90 -18.66
C ALA A 344 4.01 39.24 -19.27
N GLN A 345 4.78 38.23 -19.68
CA GLN A 345 6.03 38.39 -20.43
C GLN A 345 5.82 38.42 -21.96
N GLY A 346 4.58 38.41 -22.44
CA GLY A 346 4.24 38.40 -23.87
C GLY A 346 4.44 37.05 -24.56
N LYS A 347 4.53 35.95 -23.80
CA LYS A 347 4.71 34.59 -24.32
C LYS A 347 3.42 33.78 -24.26
N ASP A 348 3.23 32.83 -25.18
CA ASP A 348 2.11 31.87 -25.13
C ASP A 348 2.51 30.65 -24.27
N PRO A 349 1.79 30.32 -23.18
CA PRO A 349 2.07 29.14 -22.37
C PRO A 349 1.87 27.79 -23.10
N ASN A 350 1.25 27.79 -24.29
CA ASN A 350 1.12 26.58 -25.12
C ASN A 350 2.20 26.49 -26.21
N ASP A 351 3.07 27.49 -26.34
CA ASP A 351 4.19 27.44 -27.28
C ASP A 351 5.17 26.32 -26.87
N PRO A 352 5.53 25.39 -27.77
CA PRO A 352 6.48 24.31 -27.49
C PRO A 352 7.82 24.77 -26.88
N GLU A 353 8.35 25.93 -27.29
CA GLU A 353 9.60 26.46 -26.73
C GLU A 353 9.40 26.95 -25.29
N VAL A 354 8.23 27.51 -24.98
CA VAL A 354 7.87 27.92 -23.61
C VAL A 354 7.67 26.72 -22.71
N ILE A 355 7.02 25.66 -23.20
CA ILE A 355 6.87 24.39 -22.46
C ILE A 355 8.25 23.79 -22.16
N ARG A 356 9.17 23.79 -23.14
CA ARG A 356 10.56 23.35 -22.94
C ARG A 356 11.28 24.20 -21.89
N ASP A 357 11.12 25.52 -21.92
CA ASP A 357 11.66 26.42 -20.88
C ASP A 357 11.13 26.03 -19.49
N VAL A 358 9.82 25.73 -19.35
CA VAL A 358 9.23 25.31 -18.07
C VAL A 358 9.85 23.99 -17.59
N TYR A 359 10.02 22.99 -18.45
CA TYR A 359 10.74 21.76 -18.10
C TYR A 359 12.19 22.01 -17.69
N GLU A 360 12.90 22.91 -18.37
CA GLU A 360 14.23 23.33 -17.94
C GLU A 360 14.24 23.94 -16.54
N GLY A 361 13.22 24.73 -16.19
CA GLY A 361 13.06 25.30 -14.86
C GLY A 361 12.87 24.21 -13.80
N ILE A 362 11.96 23.27 -14.05
CA ILE A 362 11.71 22.09 -13.18
C ILE A 362 13.01 21.34 -12.93
N PHE A 363 13.72 20.94 -14.00
CA PHE A 363 14.91 20.12 -13.89
C PHE A 363 16.09 20.84 -13.24
N ARG A 364 16.33 22.13 -13.55
CA ARG A 364 17.36 22.93 -12.87
C ARG A 364 17.13 23.00 -11.36
N ARG A 365 15.88 23.14 -10.93
CA ARG A 365 15.56 23.14 -9.50
C ARG A 365 15.77 21.76 -8.87
N ILE A 366 15.31 20.69 -9.50
CA ILE A 366 15.51 19.33 -8.98
C ILE A 366 17.00 19.03 -8.81
N MET A 367 17.80 19.28 -9.85
CA MET A 367 19.26 19.06 -9.87
C MET A 367 20.02 19.78 -8.75
N THR A 368 19.46 20.89 -8.23
CA THR A 368 20.08 21.69 -7.16
C THR A 368 19.55 21.35 -5.77
N THR A 369 18.30 20.89 -5.67
CA THR A 369 17.62 20.74 -4.37
C THR A 369 17.74 19.34 -3.77
N HIS A 370 17.67 18.26 -4.56
CA HIS A 370 17.69 16.90 -4.02
C HIS A 370 18.23 15.86 -5.03
N PRO A 371 18.85 14.76 -4.57
CA PRO A 371 19.32 13.71 -5.47
C PRO A 371 18.12 12.93 -6.05
N LEU A 372 18.15 12.67 -7.34
CA LEU A 372 17.10 11.95 -8.06
C LEU A 372 17.71 10.95 -9.04
N ASP A 373 17.14 9.75 -9.14
CA ASP A 373 17.57 8.74 -10.12
C ASP A 373 16.67 8.73 -11.37
N TYR A 374 15.38 9.00 -11.20
CA TYR A 374 14.41 9.04 -12.31
C TYR A 374 13.44 10.22 -12.19
N TYR A 375 13.09 10.80 -13.34
CA TYR A 375 11.90 11.64 -13.48
C TYR A 375 10.87 10.90 -14.33
N TRP A 376 9.66 10.68 -13.79
CA TRP A 376 8.61 9.98 -14.52
C TRP A 376 7.45 10.85 -14.98
N PHE A 377 6.87 10.51 -16.14
CA PHE A 377 5.76 11.23 -16.75
C PHE A 377 4.47 10.42 -16.64
N TRP A 378 3.48 10.93 -15.91
CA TRP A 378 2.21 10.23 -15.67
C TRP A 378 1.24 10.45 -16.82
N THR A 379 0.88 9.38 -17.55
CA THR A 379 -0.17 9.47 -18.59
C THR A 379 -1.45 10.07 -18.01
N PRO A 380 -2.30 10.76 -18.81
CA PRO A 380 -3.53 11.34 -18.30
C PRO A 380 -4.46 10.31 -17.64
N GLU A 381 -5.05 10.65 -16.50
CA GLU A 381 -5.98 9.76 -15.78
C GLU A 381 -7.15 9.31 -16.64
N GLY A 382 -7.74 10.23 -17.40
CA GLY A 382 -8.88 9.95 -18.28
C GLY A 382 -8.62 8.83 -19.29
N TRP A 383 -7.37 8.49 -19.62
CA TRP A 383 -7.05 7.38 -20.52
C TRP A 383 -7.36 5.99 -19.93
N THR A 384 -7.63 5.92 -18.63
CA THR A 384 -8.12 4.71 -17.95
C THR A 384 -9.62 4.53 -18.11
N TRP A 385 -10.36 5.63 -18.03
CA TRP A 385 -11.81 5.64 -17.85
C TRP A 385 -12.57 6.02 -19.13
N GLU A 386 -11.93 6.74 -20.05
CA GLU A 386 -12.56 7.36 -21.22
C GLU A 386 -11.83 7.02 -22.54
N GLY A 387 -12.52 7.28 -23.65
CA GLY A 387 -11.90 7.25 -24.98
C GLY A 387 -10.89 8.39 -25.16
N THR A 388 -9.95 8.23 -26.10
CA THR A 388 -8.91 9.24 -26.37
C THR A 388 -8.94 9.67 -27.84
N THR A 389 -8.74 10.96 -28.08
CA THR A 389 -8.63 11.52 -29.44
C THR A 389 -7.17 11.49 -29.92
N LYS A 390 -6.97 11.42 -31.23
CA LYS A 390 -5.62 11.52 -31.83
C LYS A 390 -4.88 12.80 -31.44
N GLN A 391 -5.60 13.91 -31.30
CA GLN A 391 -5.01 15.18 -30.89
C GLN A 391 -4.46 15.12 -29.45
N GLN A 392 -5.18 14.48 -28.53
CA GLN A 392 -4.70 14.29 -27.16
C GLN A 392 -3.44 13.41 -27.14
N VAL A 393 -3.44 12.31 -27.90
CA VAL A 393 -2.26 11.42 -28.02
C VAL A 393 -1.05 12.17 -28.58
N ASN A 394 -1.24 12.93 -29.67
CA ASN A 394 -0.16 13.73 -30.26
C ASN A 394 0.38 14.77 -29.28
N ARG A 395 -0.50 15.49 -28.57
CA ARG A 395 -0.08 16.47 -27.56
C ARG A 395 0.75 15.83 -26.45
N THR A 396 0.37 14.66 -25.96
CA THR A 396 1.16 13.92 -24.96
C THR A 396 2.53 13.51 -25.51
N MET A 397 2.58 13.02 -26.75
CA MET A 397 3.83 12.65 -27.40
C MET A 397 4.77 13.84 -27.60
N ASP A 398 4.24 14.97 -28.07
CA ASP A 398 5.01 16.19 -28.29
C ASP A 398 5.58 16.70 -26.96
N ASP A 399 4.77 16.70 -25.90
CA ASP A 399 5.19 17.15 -24.56
C ASP A 399 6.31 16.26 -23.98
N LEU A 400 6.24 14.93 -24.15
CA LEU A 400 7.31 14.00 -23.77
C LEU A 400 8.63 14.31 -24.49
N ILE A 401 8.58 14.64 -25.78
CA ILE A 401 9.76 14.99 -26.58
C ILE A 401 10.35 16.32 -26.10
N LEU A 402 9.52 17.31 -25.76
CA LEU A 402 9.97 18.59 -25.22
C LEU A 402 10.66 18.40 -23.87
N ALA A 403 10.10 17.57 -22.98
CA ALA A 403 10.71 17.24 -21.71
C ALA A 403 12.06 16.52 -21.89
N ALA A 404 12.13 15.53 -22.79
CA ALA A 404 13.39 14.84 -23.10
C ALA A 404 14.47 15.83 -23.59
N GLY A 405 14.10 16.72 -24.51
CA GLY A 405 14.98 17.77 -25.01
C GLY A 405 15.52 18.68 -23.92
N ALA A 406 14.68 19.09 -22.96
CA ALA A 406 15.09 19.88 -21.81
C ALA A 406 16.09 19.12 -20.91
N ALA A 407 15.83 17.85 -20.60
CA ALA A 407 16.72 17.03 -19.78
C ALA A 407 18.10 16.84 -20.45
N TRP A 408 18.14 16.55 -21.75
CA TRP A 408 19.39 16.38 -22.50
C TRP A 408 20.19 17.67 -22.61
N LYS A 409 19.54 18.80 -22.87
CA LYS A 409 20.19 20.12 -22.92
C LYS A 409 20.88 20.45 -21.60
N LEU A 410 20.25 20.11 -20.47
CA LEU A 410 20.80 20.33 -19.14
C LEU A 410 21.79 19.26 -18.70
N LYS A 411 21.92 18.16 -19.44
CA LYS A 411 22.66 16.95 -19.02
C LYS A 411 22.18 16.49 -17.63
N ALA A 412 20.86 16.38 -17.48
CA ALA A 412 20.26 15.96 -16.23
C ALA A 412 20.87 14.62 -15.75
N PRO A 413 21.21 14.48 -14.47
CA PRO A 413 21.89 13.30 -13.93
C PRO A 413 20.92 12.12 -13.69
N PHE A 414 19.62 12.34 -13.85
CA PHE A 414 18.57 11.34 -13.72
C PHE A 414 18.09 10.84 -15.08
N GLN A 415 17.54 9.64 -15.10
CA GLN A 415 16.93 9.04 -16.29
C GLN A 415 15.45 9.43 -16.39
N LEU A 416 14.85 9.15 -17.54
CA LEU A 416 13.45 9.43 -17.80
C LEU A 416 12.64 8.14 -17.85
N ALA A 417 11.41 8.18 -17.36
CA ALA A 417 10.48 7.06 -17.45
C ALA A 417 9.07 7.55 -17.79
N THR A 418 8.27 6.75 -18.51
CA THR A 418 6.82 6.95 -18.44
C THR A 418 6.30 6.22 -17.21
N CYS A 419 5.30 6.79 -16.57
CA CYS A 419 4.44 6.11 -15.61
C CYS A 419 3.00 6.48 -15.96
N GLY A 420 2.06 6.14 -15.10
CA GLY A 420 0.70 6.63 -15.25
C GLY A 420 -0.34 5.57 -15.05
N TRP A 421 -1.56 6.02 -15.30
CA TRP A 421 -2.77 5.24 -15.21
C TRP A 421 -2.86 4.12 -16.26
N VAL A 422 -2.12 4.24 -17.38
CA VAL A 422 -2.04 3.24 -18.45
C VAL A 422 -0.65 3.20 -19.12
N LEU A 423 -0.27 2.07 -19.73
CA LEU A 423 1.04 1.90 -20.40
C LEU A 423 1.22 2.75 -21.67
N GLY A 424 0.10 3.12 -22.29
CA GLY A 424 -0.01 3.89 -23.52
C GLY A 424 -1.48 4.18 -23.82
N PRO A 425 -1.80 4.91 -24.89
CA PRO A 425 -3.18 5.25 -25.21
C PRO A 425 -4.04 3.99 -25.46
N PRO A 426 -5.36 4.04 -25.19
CA PRO A 426 -6.26 2.91 -25.38
C PRO A 426 -6.19 2.20 -26.74
N GLU A 427 -5.94 2.95 -27.82
CA GLU A 427 -5.86 2.39 -29.18
C GLU A 427 -4.59 1.57 -29.43
N ASP A 428 -3.49 1.87 -28.72
CA ASP A 428 -2.20 1.20 -28.84
C ASP A 428 -1.43 1.33 -27.53
N ARG A 429 -1.63 0.37 -26.61
CA ARG A 429 -0.97 0.36 -25.31
C ARG A 429 0.56 0.28 -25.37
N ALA A 430 1.12 -0.10 -26.52
CA ALA A 430 2.57 -0.17 -26.73
C ALA A 430 3.12 0.99 -27.57
N LEU A 431 2.33 2.05 -27.82
CA LEU A 431 2.74 3.17 -28.68
C LEU A 431 4.07 3.78 -28.23
N PHE A 432 4.25 4.02 -26.93
CA PHE A 432 5.47 4.63 -26.39
C PHE A 432 6.73 3.81 -26.64
N ASP A 433 6.62 2.48 -26.73
CA ASP A 433 7.78 1.64 -27.05
C ASP A 433 8.30 1.88 -28.47
N LYS A 434 7.41 2.24 -29.39
CA LYS A 434 7.69 2.45 -30.82
C LYS A 434 8.25 3.84 -31.10
N THR A 435 7.95 4.81 -30.25
CA THR A 435 8.20 6.23 -30.51
C THR A 435 9.24 6.86 -29.60
N LEU A 436 9.27 6.50 -28.31
CA LEU A 436 10.20 7.12 -27.36
C LEU A 436 11.61 6.51 -27.44
N PRO A 437 12.65 7.28 -27.10
CA PRO A 437 14.02 6.76 -26.96
C PRO A 437 14.08 5.53 -26.03
N LYS A 438 14.97 4.58 -26.33
CA LYS A 438 15.01 3.27 -25.64
C LYS A 438 15.55 3.34 -24.22
N GLU A 439 16.22 4.44 -23.87
CA GLU A 439 16.64 4.76 -22.50
C GLU A 439 15.45 5.09 -21.58
N PHE A 440 14.27 5.41 -22.11
CA PHE A 440 13.07 5.57 -21.29
C PHE A 440 12.63 4.21 -20.77
N ALA A 441 12.53 4.08 -19.46
CA ALA A 441 11.75 3.00 -18.87
C ALA A 441 10.25 3.24 -19.09
N LEU A 442 9.48 2.18 -19.31
CA LEU A 442 8.02 2.29 -19.43
C LEU A 442 7.33 1.64 -18.24
N SER A 443 6.46 2.38 -17.57
CA SER A 443 5.73 1.92 -16.39
C SER A 443 4.27 2.30 -16.47
N CYS A 444 3.42 1.54 -15.77
CA CYS A 444 2.06 1.95 -15.44
C CYS A 444 1.53 1.19 -14.22
N ILE A 445 0.51 1.76 -13.59
CA ILE A 445 -0.27 1.07 -12.56
C ILE A 445 -1.26 0.09 -13.18
N ASN A 446 -1.71 -0.89 -12.41
CA ASN A 446 -2.83 -1.74 -12.85
C ASN A 446 -4.12 -0.91 -12.92
N ARG A 447 -5.00 -1.23 -13.87
CA ARG A 447 -6.28 -0.52 -14.04
C ARG A 447 -7.32 -0.94 -13.00
N GLU A 448 -8.44 -0.21 -12.99
CA GLU A 448 -9.58 -0.46 -12.10
C GLU A 448 -9.14 -0.55 -10.63
N VAL A 449 -8.30 0.40 -10.19
CA VAL A 449 -7.77 0.47 -8.82
C VAL A 449 -7.20 -0.88 -8.34
N GLY A 450 -6.46 -1.54 -9.23
CA GLY A 450 -5.82 -2.84 -8.98
C GLY A 450 -6.71 -4.07 -9.14
N LYS A 451 -8.00 -3.92 -9.49
CA LYS A 451 -8.89 -5.06 -9.75
C LYS A 451 -8.48 -5.81 -11.02
N SER A 452 -8.12 -5.07 -12.07
CA SER A 452 -7.52 -5.62 -13.28
C SER A 452 -6.11 -6.17 -13.00
N PRO A 453 -5.72 -7.28 -13.66
CA PRO A 453 -4.33 -7.76 -13.64
C PRO A 453 -3.36 -6.76 -14.29
N VAL A 454 -2.05 -7.07 -14.19
CA VAL A 454 -1.00 -6.31 -14.89
C VAL A 454 -1.29 -6.28 -16.39
N ASP A 455 -1.06 -5.13 -17.03
CA ASP A 455 -1.41 -4.93 -18.45
C ASP A 455 -0.61 -5.90 -19.36
N PRO A 456 -1.26 -6.81 -20.09
CA PRO A 456 -0.56 -7.75 -20.98
C PRO A 456 0.22 -7.07 -22.10
N ALA A 457 -0.06 -5.79 -22.41
CA ALA A 457 0.69 -5.02 -23.39
C ALA A 457 2.17 -4.85 -23.02
N PHE A 458 2.55 -5.00 -21.74
CA PHE A 458 3.96 -5.10 -21.34
C PHE A 458 4.72 -6.18 -22.12
N ALA A 459 4.06 -7.27 -22.52
CA ALA A 459 4.67 -8.32 -23.33
C ALA A 459 5.08 -7.83 -24.72
N SER A 460 4.50 -6.74 -25.22
CA SER A 460 4.85 -6.14 -26.51
C SER A 460 5.99 -5.12 -26.43
N VAL A 461 6.36 -4.66 -25.24
CA VAL A 461 7.47 -3.71 -25.02
C VAL A 461 8.82 -4.45 -25.07
N ARG A 462 9.74 -3.99 -25.94
CA ARG A 462 11.04 -4.65 -26.20
C ARG A 462 12.24 -3.71 -26.08
N ASN A 463 13.36 -4.26 -25.63
CA ASN A 463 14.69 -3.63 -25.59
C ASN A 463 14.78 -2.36 -24.71
N ARG A 464 14.06 -2.34 -23.58
CA ARG A 464 14.10 -1.29 -22.55
C ARG A 464 13.61 -1.86 -21.21
N SER A 465 13.86 -1.15 -20.12
CA SER A 465 13.33 -1.48 -18.80
C SER A 465 11.82 -1.20 -18.75
N LYS A 466 11.06 -2.02 -18.02
CA LYS A 466 9.61 -1.86 -17.87
C LYS A 466 9.09 -2.34 -16.52
N TRP A 467 8.25 -1.52 -15.91
CA TRP A 467 7.89 -1.65 -14.50
C TRP A 467 6.39 -1.82 -14.35
N ALA A 468 5.97 -2.88 -13.66
CA ALA A 468 4.59 -3.06 -13.26
C ALA A 468 4.36 -2.44 -11.88
N ILE A 469 3.27 -1.69 -11.73
CA ILE A 469 2.89 -1.10 -10.44
C ILE A 469 1.51 -1.60 -9.97
N PRO A 470 1.43 -2.78 -9.33
CA PRO A 470 0.17 -3.23 -8.73
C PRO A 470 -0.29 -2.33 -7.58
N TRP A 471 -1.59 -2.24 -7.39
CA TRP A 471 -2.17 -1.55 -6.23
C TRP A 471 -2.11 -2.46 -5.01
N LEU A 472 -1.44 -2.01 -3.95
CA LEU A 472 -1.40 -2.72 -2.67
C LEU A 472 -2.70 -2.56 -1.89
N GLU A 473 -3.48 -1.54 -2.22
CA GLU A 473 -4.82 -1.24 -1.73
C GLU A 473 -5.55 -0.37 -2.75
N ASP A 474 -6.88 -0.34 -2.73
CA ASP A 474 -7.68 0.61 -3.50
C ASP A 474 -8.16 1.77 -2.62
N ASP A 475 -8.27 2.94 -3.24
CA ASP A 475 -8.74 4.19 -2.65
C ASP A 475 -10.26 4.25 -2.42
N PRO A 476 -11.16 3.61 -3.22
CA PRO A 476 -12.57 3.52 -2.85
C PRO A 476 -12.80 2.87 -1.47
N ALA A 477 -12.07 1.81 -1.11
CA ALA A 477 -12.18 1.18 0.21
C ALA A 477 -11.00 1.53 1.13
N LEU A 478 -10.44 2.73 1.01
CA LEU A 478 -9.26 3.18 1.78
C LEU A 478 -9.43 3.08 3.28
N THR A 479 -10.66 3.17 3.80
CA THR A 479 -10.95 3.03 5.23
C THR A 479 -11.12 1.58 5.69
N SER A 480 -11.22 0.61 4.78
CA SER A 480 -11.36 -0.83 5.10
C SER A 480 -10.02 -1.57 5.09
N PRO A 481 -9.85 -2.67 5.85
CA PRO A 481 -8.78 -3.63 5.61
C PRO A 481 -8.92 -4.30 4.24
N GLN A 482 -7.78 -4.56 3.58
CA GLN A 482 -7.75 -5.14 2.23
C GLN A 482 -6.69 -6.26 2.19
N LEU A 483 -7.11 -7.52 2.36
CA LEU A 483 -6.22 -8.69 2.27
C LEU A 483 -6.13 -9.17 0.82
N TRP A 484 -4.98 -8.93 0.17
CA TRP A 484 -4.77 -9.17 -1.27
C TRP A 484 -3.50 -9.97 -1.57
N VAL A 485 -3.12 -10.90 -0.72
CA VAL A 485 -1.90 -11.71 -0.91
C VAL A 485 -1.96 -12.50 -2.22
N GLY A 486 -3.08 -13.18 -2.50
CA GLY A 486 -3.27 -13.95 -3.73
C GLY A 486 -3.28 -13.07 -4.99
N ARG A 487 -3.69 -11.80 -4.86
CA ARG A 487 -3.62 -10.79 -5.94
C ARG A 487 -2.19 -10.32 -6.16
N MET A 488 -1.44 -9.98 -5.09
CA MET A 488 -0.04 -9.52 -5.21
C MET A 488 0.83 -10.59 -5.86
N ARG A 489 0.62 -11.86 -5.50
CA ARG A 489 1.28 -13.00 -6.15
C ARG A 489 0.90 -13.14 -7.63
N ARG A 490 -0.39 -13.06 -7.97
CA ARG A 490 -0.84 -13.07 -9.37
C ARG A 490 -0.20 -11.95 -10.18
N ASP A 491 -0.22 -10.73 -9.67
CA ASP A 491 0.30 -9.56 -10.39
C ASP A 491 1.82 -9.64 -10.56
N ALA A 492 2.56 -10.14 -9.56
CA ALA A 492 3.99 -10.44 -9.70
C ALA A 492 4.28 -11.55 -10.71
N ALA A 493 3.42 -12.59 -10.79
CA ALA A 493 3.53 -13.64 -11.80
C ALA A 493 3.28 -13.08 -13.21
N ASP A 494 2.26 -12.23 -13.38
CA ASP A 494 1.95 -11.59 -14.65
C ASP A 494 3.07 -10.65 -15.10
N ALA A 495 3.59 -9.80 -14.21
CA ALA A 495 4.73 -8.94 -14.48
C ALA A 495 5.95 -9.76 -14.96
N ARG A 496 6.27 -10.86 -14.29
CA ARG A 496 7.36 -11.76 -14.68
C ARG A 496 7.10 -12.38 -16.06
N ARG A 497 5.88 -12.88 -16.30
CA ARG A 497 5.46 -13.52 -17.56
C ARG A 497 5.55 -12.55 -18.74
N TYR A 498 5.22 -11.28 -18.53
CA TYR A 498 5.30 -10.23 -19.56
C TYR A 498 6.72 -9.66 -19.72
N GLY A 499 7.67 -10.13 -18.90
CA GLY A 499 9.08 -9.77 -18.96
C GLY A 499 9.43 -8.43 -18.30
N CYS A 500 8.60 -7.94 -17.39
CA CYS A 500 8.92 -6.76 -16.59
C CYS A 500 10.14 -7.03 -15.70
N ASP A 501 11.02 -6.05 -15.58
CA ASP A 501 12.20 -6.07 -14.72
C ASP A 501 12.05 -5.15 -13.50
N GLY A 502 10.96 -4.39 -13.42
CA GLY A 502 10.54 -3.64 -12.25
C GLY A 502 9.19 -4.08 -11.68
N LEU A 503 9.09 -4.13 -10.35
CA LEU A 503 7.86 -4.43 -9.62
C LEU A 503 7.78 -3.57 -8.37
N MET A 504 6.76 -2.72 -8.25
CA MET A 504 6.56 -1.85 -7.08
C MET A 504 5.08 -1.68 -6.78
N GLY A 505 4.74 -1.37 -5.53
CA GLY A 505 3.33 -1.29 -5.12
C GLY A 505 2.87 0.14 -4.82
N ILE A 506 1.77 0.60 -5.42
CA ILE A 506 1.12 1.87 -5.05
C ILE A 506 0.32 1.71 -3.75
N HIS A 507 0.44 2.67 -2.83
CA HIS A 507 -0.26 2.66 -1.54
C HIS A 507 -0.33 4.03 -0.83
N TRP A 508 -1.10 4.10 0.25
CA TRP A 508 -1.17 5.19 1.21
C TRP A 508 -0.78 4.72 2.61
N ARG A 509 -1.49 3.70 3.13
CA ARG A 509 -1.34 3.20 4.51
C ARG A 509 -0.13 2.26 4.62
N THR A 510 0.37 2.04 5.85
CA THR A 510 1.59 1.24 6.07
C THR A 510 1.36 -0.05 6.85
N ARG A 511 0.72 -0.01 8.04
CA ARG A 511 0.59 -1.20 8.91
C ARG A 511 -0.47 -2.17 8.43
N VAL A 512 -1.66 -1.70 8.08
CA VAL A 512 -2.77 -2.56 7.60
C VAL A 512 -2.43 -3.28 6.29
N LEU A 513 -1.45 -2.77 5.52
CA LEU A 513 -0.97 -3.37 4.27
C LEU A 513 0.20 -4.34 4.45
N ALA A 514 0.63 -4.59 5.69
CA ALA A 514 1.76 -5.47 5.98
C ALA A 514 1.72 -6.81 5.21
N PRO A 515 0.58 -7.53 5.10
CA PRO A 515 0.49 -8.75 4.29
C PRO A 515 0.76 -8.50 2.80
N ASN A 516 0.17 -7.45 2.22
CA ASN A 516 0.23 -7.19 0.78
C ASN A 516 1.64 -6.76 0.37
N VAL A 517 2.26 -5.86 1.13
CA VAL A 517 3.63 -5.39 0.87
C VAL A 517 4.61 -6.56 0.97
N LEU A 518 4.50 -7.39 2.02
CA LEU A 518 5.40 -8.54 2.19
C LEU A 518 5.20 -9.58 1.08
N ALA A 519 3.96 -9.85 0.67
CA ALA A 519 3.67 -10.78 -0.42
C ALA A 519 4.29 -10.32 -1.75
N LEU A 520 4.17 -9.02 -2.08
CA LEU A 520 4.80 -8.44 -3.27
C LEU A 520 6.33 -8.48 -3.18
N ALA A 521 6.90 -8.14 -2.01
CA ALA A 521 8.33 -8.18 -1.76
C ALA A 521 8.91 -9.60 -1.93
N GLN A 522 8.25 -10.62 -1.38
CA GLN A 522 8.67 -12.02 -1.52
C GLN A 522 8.55 -12.50 -2.97
N ALA A 523 7.41 -12.20 -3.62
CA ALA A 523 7.17 -12.58 -5.02
C ALA A 523 8.14 -11.91 -6.02
N ALA A 524 8.81 -10.84 -5.60
CA ALA A 524 9.85 -10.18 -6.39
C ALA A 524 11.19 -10.95 -6.40
N TRP A 525 11.35 -11.93 -5.51
CA TRP A 525 12.57 -12.74 -5.35
C TRP A 525 12.33 -14.22 -5.67
N ASP A 526 11.21 -14.78 -5.21
CA ASP A 526 10.89 -16.18 -5.43
C ASP A 526 9.39 -16.41 -5.64
N GLN A 527 9.09 -17.24 -6.64
CA GLN A 527 7.73 -17.66 -6.98
C GLN A 527 7.61 -19.19 -7.08
N SER A 528 8.69 -19.94 -6.86
CA SER A 528 8.82 -21.36 -7.21
C SER A 528 7.81 -22.26 -6.49
N THR A 529 7.47 -21.95 -5.24
CA THR A 529 6.59 -22.77 -4.40
C THR A 529 5.12 -22.68 -4.77
N TRP A 530 4.69 -21.55 -5.34
CA TRP A 530 3.27 -21.26 -5.65
C TRP A 530 3.01 -20.98 -7.13
N ASN A 531 4.05 -20.75 -7.93
CA ASN A 531 4.03 -20.57 -9.38
C ASN A 531 5.19 -21.35 -10.05
N PRO A 532 5.13 -22.70 -10.06
CA PRO A 532 6.19 -23.54 -10.60
C PRO A 532 6.33 -23.47 -12.14
N LYS A 533 5.34 -22.88 -12.84
CA LYS A 533 5.28 -22.74 -14.29
C LYS A 533 5.10 -21.27 -14.69
N PRO A 534 6.06 -20.38 -14.37
CA PRO A 534 5.88 -18.93 -14.41
C PRO A 534 5.62 -18.33 -15.80
N PHE A 535 5.89 -19.08 -16.86
CA PHE A 535 5.67 -18.64 -18.24
C PHE A 535 4.45 -19.29 -18.90
N GLU A 536 3.81 -20.27 -18.25
CA GLU A 536 2.56 -20.83 -18.75
C GLU A 536 1.40 -19.89 -18.37
N PRO A 537 0.53 -19.49 -19.32
CA PRO A 537 -0.65 -18.72 -18.98
C PRO A 537 -1.57 -19.52 -18.05
N PRO A 538 -2.35 -18.85 -17.18
CA PRO A 538 -3.39 -19.52 -16.42
C PRO A 538 -4.30 -20.27 -17.39
N LYS A 539 -4.67 -21.51 -17.05
CA LYS A 539 -5.67 -22.23 -17.85
C LYS A 539 -6.97 -21.43 -17.83
N PRO A 540 -7.54 -21.08 -18.99
CA PRO A 540 -8.84 -20.44 -19.00
C PRO A 540 -9.86 -21.35 -18.32
N PRO A 541 -10.88 -20.78 -17.66
CA PRO A 541 -11.98 -21.58 -17.14
C PRO A 541 -12.62 -22.39 -18.29
N PRO A 542 -13.15 -23.59 -18.00
CA PRO A 542 -13.85 -24.38 -19.02
C PRO A 542 -14.97 -23.57 -19.67
N LEU A 543 -15.11 -23.70 -20.99
CA LEU A 543 -16.26 -23.16 -21.71
C LEU A 543 -17.54 -23.84 -21.19
N ALA A 544 -18.56 -23.04 -20.98
CA ALA A 544 -19.92 -23.50 -20.77
C ALA A 544 -20.85 -22.69 -21.69
N GLU A 545 -22.09 -23.13 -21.86
CA GLU A 545 -23.03 -22.51 -22.79
C GLU A 545 -23.68 -21.23 -22.24
N GLY A 546 -24.01 -20.29 -23.14
CA GLY A 546 -24.69 -19.03 -22.83
C GLY A 546 -23.76 -17.82 -22.63
N PRO A 547 -24.33 -16.67 -22.24
CA PRO A 547 -23.59 -15.42 -22.11
C PRO A 547 -22.62 -15.44 -20.93
N LEU A 548 -21.49 -14.75 -21.10
CA LEU A 548 -20.49 -14.51 -20.07
C LEU A 548 -20.60 -13.05 -19.57
N GLY A 549 -21.16 -12.88 -18.38
CA GLY A 549 -21.54 -11.58 -17.82
C GLY A 549 -22.83 -11.02 -18.42
N GLY A 550 -22.99 -9.72 -18.25
CA GLY A 550 -24.08 -8.92 -18.80
C GLY A 550 -25.37 -8.88 -17.98
N ALA A 551 -25.98 -7.70 -17.99
CA ALA A 551 -27.31 -7.42 -17.49
C ALA A 551 -28.31 -7.33 -18.66
N THR A 552 -29.60 -7.35 -18.34
CA THR A 552 -30.68 -7.32 -19.33
C THR A 552 -31.46 -6.02 -19.18
N ALA A 553 -31.90 -5.45 -20.31
CA ALA A 553 -32.80 -4.31 -20.33
C ALA A 553 -33.93 -4.55 -21.33
N ASP A 554 -35.12 -4.06 -21.00
CA ASP A 554 -36.32 -4.15 -21.84
C ASP A 554 -36.89 -2.74 -22.06
N TYR A 555 -37.17 -2.41 -23.31
CA TYR A 555 -37.70 -1.14 -23.78
C TYR A 555 -39.03 -1.35 -24.53
N PRO A 556 -40.07 -1.87 -23.86
CA PRO A 556 -41.26 -2.40 -24.53
C PRO A 556 -42.08 -1.34 -25.30
N ASN A 557 -41.85 -0.06 -25.02
CA ASN A 557 -42.60 1.07 -25.60
C ASN A 557 -41.79 1.83 -26.66
N ASN A 558 -40.55 1.42 -26.97
CA ASN A 558 -39.76 2.07 -28.00
C ASN A 558 -40.14 1.49 -29.37
N PRO A 559 -40.72 2.27 -30.30
CA PRO A 559 -40.89 1.81 -31.67
C PRO A 559 -39.51 1.64 -32.31
N ILE A 560 -39.27 0.51 -32.99
CA ILE A 560 -37.99 0.21 -33.63
C ILE A 560 -38.12 0.37 -35.14
N ALA A 561 -37.40 1.33 -35.71
CA ALA A 561 -37.38 1.51 -37.17
C ALA A 561 -36.44 0.50 -37.86
N ASP A 562 -36.65 0.32 -39.17
CA ASP A 562 -35.95 -0.64 -40.05
C ASP A 562 -36.16 -2.13 -39.71
N THR A 563 -37.26 -2.46 -39.05
CA THR A 563 -37.68 -3.83 -38.77
C THR A 563 -39.21 -3.92 -38.81
N GLU A 564 -39.73 -5.12 -39.09
CA GLU A 564 -41.16 -5.47 -38.86
C GLU A 564 -41.35 -6.21 -37.52
N ASP A 565 -40.26 -6.41 -36.77
CA ASP A 565 -40.21 -7.18 -35.55
C ASP A 565 -39.56 -6.39 -34.41
N ASP A 566 -40.26 -5.35 -33.94
CA ASP A 566 -39.77 -4.46 -32.87
C ASP A 566 -39.35 -5.23 -31.62
N ARG A 567 -40.13 -6.25 -31.23
CA ARG A 567 -39.93 -6.95 -29.95
C ARG A 567 -38.54 -7.58 -29.86
N LEU A 568 -37.99 -8.06 -30.98
CA LEU A 568 -36.66 -8.66 -31.03
C LEU A 568 -35.52 -7.66 -30.79
N TYR A 569 -35.77 -6.36 -30.98
CA TYR A 569 -34.79 -5.27 -30.78
C TYR A 569 -35.11 -4.39 -29.56
N GLN A 570 -36.22 -4.66 -28.87
CA GLN A 570 -36.61 -3.98 -27.62
C GLN A 570 -35.99 -4.62 -26.38
N THR A 571 -35.54 -5.87 -26.46
CA THR A 571 -34.78 -6.52 -25.40
C THR A 571 -33.31 -6.59 -25.77
N VAL A 572 -32.43 -6.23 -24.84
CA VAL A 572 -30.99 -6.29 -25.04
C VAL A 572 -30.29 -6.91 -23.83
N ARG A 573 -29.23 -7.67 -24.09
CA ARG A 573 -28.19 -7.96 -23.11
C ARG A 573 -27.07 -6.95 -23.29
N TYR A 574 -26.63 -6.32 -22.21
CA TYR A 574 -25.52 -5.36 -22.21
C TYR A 574 -24.49 -5.71 -21.13
N ASN A 575 -23.26 -5.20 -21.26
CA ASN A 575 -22.12 -5.49 -20.36
C ASN A 575 -21.69 -6.98 -20.35
N LEU A 576 -21.83 -7.65 -21.48
CA LEU A 576 -21.33 -8.99 -21.70
C LEU A 576 -19.94 -8.98 -22.32
N SER A 577 -19.15 -10.01 -22.03
CA SER A 577 -17.81 -10.23 -22.61
C SER A 577 -17.82 -11.29 -23.71
N ALA A 578 -18.75 -12.24 -23.66
CA ALA A 578 -18.88 -13.27 -24.67
C ALA A 578 -20.28 -13.92 -24.70
N TYR A 579 -20.57 -14.63 -25.80
CA TYR A 579 -21.57 -15.69 -25.88
C TYR A 579 -20.89 -16.97 -26.37
N HIS A 580 -21.15 -18.09 -25.70
CA HIS A 580 -20.66 -19.39 -26.12
C HIS A 580 -21.82 -20.34 -26.42
N PHE A 581 -21.72 -21.06 -27.53
CA PHE A 581 -22.71 -22.08 -27.92
C PHE A 581 -22.02 -23.42 -28.06
N ASN A 582 -22.57 -24.46 -27.43
CA ASN A 582 -22.12 -25.83 -27.65
C ASN A 582 -22.77 -26.31 -28.95
N LEU A 583 -21.95 -26.45 -29.98
CA LEU A 583 -22.38 -26.77 -31.34
C LEU A 583 -21.46 -27.86 -31.92
N PRO A 584 -22.00 -28.83 -32.67
CA PRO A 584 -21.17 -29.77 -33.43
C PRO A 584 -20.15 -29.07 -34.32
N ALA A 585 -19.08 -29.78 -34.67
CA ALA A 585 -18.12 -29.26 -35.64
C ALA A 585 -18.79 -29.17 -37.03
N ASP A 586 -19.02 -27.95 -37.50
CA ASP A 586 -19.70 -27.63 -38.76
C ASP A 586 -19.36 -26.17 -39.17
N GLU A 587 -19.83 -25.75 -40.35
CA GLU A 587 -19.79 -24.35 -40.79
C GLU A 587 -21.17 -23.71 -40.59
N TYR A 588 -21.17 -22.55 -39.93
CA TYR A 588 -22.39 -21.83 -39.58
C TYR A 588 -22.47 -20.46 -40.25
N THR A 589 -23.70 -20.04 -40.54
CA THR A 589 -24.07 -18.65 -40.77
C THR A 589 -24.48 -18.04 -39.44
N VAL A 590 -23.79 -16.99 -39.00
CA VAL A 590 -24.04 -16.31 -37.72
C VAL A 590 -24.54 -14.90 -37.99
N THR A 591 -25.77 -14.60 -37.56
CA THR A 591 -26.36 -13.27 -37.62
C THR A 591 -26.42 -12.65 -36.23
N LEU A 592 -25.76 -11.49 -36.07
CA LEU A 592 -25.78 -10.69 -34.84
C LEU A 592 -26.67 -9.48 -35.03
N LYS A 593 -27.64 -9.31 -34.13
CA LYS A 593 -28.67 -8.27 -34.21
C LYS A 593 -28.47 -7.24 -33.10
N PHE A 594 -28.44 -5.96 -33.45
CA PHE A 594 -28.15 -4.84 -32.55
C PHE A 594 -29.21 -3.75 -32.66
N CYS A 595 -29.36 -3.00 -31.57
CA CYS A 595 -30.18 -1.78 -31.49
C CYS A 595 -29.57 -0.90 -30.40
N GLU A 596 -29.58 0.43 -30.57
CA GLU A 596 -29.27 1.39 -29.50
C GLU A 596 -30.57 1.97 -28.95
N PRO A 597 -31.14 1.40 -27.88
CA PRO A 597 -32.35 1.92 -27.28
C PRO A 597 -32.10 3.00 -26.21
N HIS A 598 -30.87 3.09 -25.67
CA HIS A 598 -30.59 3.89 -24.47
C HIS A 598 -29.99 5.27 -24.80
N TYR A 599 -28.93 5.31 -25.60
CA TYR A 599 -28.22 6.56 -25.89
C TYR A 599 -28.82 7.30 -27.09
N SER A 600 -28.82 8.64 -27.00
CA SER A 600 -29.33 9.54 -28.04
C SER A 600 -28.21 10.31 -28.77
N ALA A 601 -26.96 9.84 -28.67
CA ALA A 601 -25.80 10.46 -29.32
C ALA A 601 -24.71 9.43 -29.69
N ALA A 602 -23.95 9.74 -30.73
CA ALA A 602 -22.77 8.97 -31.14
C ALA A 602 -21.63 9.08 -30.11
N GLY A 603 -20.72 8.11 -30.14
CA GLY A 603 -19.53 8.02 -29.30
C GLY A 603 -19.81 7.58 -27.85
N LYS A 604 -21.06 7.26 -27.51
CA LYS A 604 -21.45 6.86 -26.14
C LYS A 604 -21.23 5.38 -25.86
N ARG A 605 -21.44 4.52 -26.85
CA ARG A 605 -21.19 3.07 -26.76
C ARG A 605 -20.42 2.63 -28.00
N VAL A 606 -19.18 2.20 -27.80
CA VAL A 606 -18.29 1.74 -28.86
C VAL A 606 -17.63 0.44 -28.43
N PHE A 607 -17.73 -0.62 -29.24
CA PHE A 607 -17.15 -1.92 -28.89
C PHE A 607 -16.75 -2.73 -30.12
N ASN A 608 -15.87 -3.71 -29.93
CA ASN A 608 -15.48 -4.68 -30.94
C ASN A 608 -16.25 -5.99 -30.77
N VAL A 609 -16.44 -6.72 -31.87
CA VAL A 609 -17.01 -8.07 -31.87
C VAL A 609 -16.06 -9.04 -32.56
N SER A 610 -15.85 -10.21 -31.96
CA SER A 610 -15.08 -11.31 -32.54
C SER A 610 -15.90 -12.58 -32.68
N LEU A 611 -15.58 -13.39 -33.69
CA LEU A 611 -16.09 -14.75 -33.90
C LEU A 611 -14.91 -15.71 -33.99
N GLN A 612 -14.91 -16.76 -33.17
CA GLN A 612 -13.82 -17.75 -33.10
C GLN A 612 -12.43 -17.09 -32.95
N GLY A 613 -12.36 -16.07 -32.08
CA GLY A 613 -11.14 -15.31 -31.82
C GLY A 613 -10.73 -14.30 -32.91
N GLN A 614 -11.39 -14.28 -34.06
CA GLN A 614 -11.14 -13.30 -35.12
C GLN A 614 -12.05 -12.08 -34.96
N LYS A 615 -11.49 -10.88 -34.96
CA LYS A 615 -12.28 -9.64 -34.89
C LYS A 615 -13.04 -9.44 -36.21
N VAL A 616 -14.36 -9.44 -36.14
CA VAL A 616 -15.27 -9.33 -37.29
C VAL A 616 -16.00 -7.98 -37.36
N ILE A 617 -16.10 -7.26 -36.23
CA ILE A 617 -16.57 -5.88 -36.18
C ILE A 617 -15.59 -5.05 -35.34
N ASP A 618 -15.06 -3.96 -35.92
CA ASP A 618 -14.13 -3.04 -35.27
C ASP A 618 -14.82 -1.71 -34.95
N LYS A 619 -14.77 -1.29 -33.68
CA LYS A 619 -15.34 -0.03 -33.14
C LYS A 619 -16.80 0.23 -33.56
N LEU A 620 -17.68 -0.73 -33.33
CA LEU A 620 -19.11 -0.57 -33.57
C LEU A 620 -19.70 0.49 -32.64
N ASP A 621 -20.17 1.59 -33.22
CA ASP A 621 -21.08 2.55 -32.62
C ASP A 621 -22.45 2.40 -33.30
N ILE A 622 -23.40 1.78 -32.59
CA ILE A 622 -24.73 1.47 -33.14
C ILE A 622 -25.48 2.78 -33.46
N PHE A 623 -25.37 3.81 -32.62
CA PHE A 623 -26.03 5.10 -32.85
C PHE A 623 -25.43 5.81 -34.06
N ALA A 624 -24.10 5.88 -34.17
CA ALA A 624 -23.47 6.51 -35.35
C ALA A 624 -23.79 5.76 -36.64
N ARG A 625 -23.98 4.44 -36.57
CA ARG A 625 -24.25 3.60 -37.74
C ARG A 625 -25.71 3.61 -38.18
N ALA A 626 -26.65 3.54 -37.23
CA ALA A 626 -28.07 3.34 -37.50
C ALA A 626 -28.98 4.38 -36.83
N GLY A 627 -28.55 5.07 -35.78
CA GLY A 627 -29.36 5.96 -34.96
C GLY A 627 -30.00 5.25 -33.75
N GLN A 628 -30.75 6.02 -32.93
CA GLN A 628 -31.47 5.46 -31.78
C GLN A 628 -32.71 4.68 -32.23
N ASN A 629 -33.02 3.57 -31.55
CA ASN A 629 -34.19 2.72 -31.79
C ASN A 629 -34.32 2.23 -33.25
N ARG A 630 -33.20 1.79 -33.84
CA ARG A 630 -33.16 1.25 -35.21
C ARG A 630 -32.46 -0.10 -35.25
N ALA A 631 -33.05 -1.04 -35.98
CA ALA A 631 -32.51 -2.39 -36.15
C ALA A 631 -31.23 -2.36 -36.98
N LEU A 632 -30.21 -3.10 -36.54
CA LEU A 632 -28.93 -3.23 -37.22
C LEU A 632 -28.44 -4.67 -37.16
N ASP A 633 -28.28 -5.30 -38.32
CA ASP A 633 -27.85 -6.69 -38.46
C ASP A 633 -26.47 -6.81 -39.11
N PHE A 634 -25.70 -7.79 -38.63
CA PHE A 634 -24.47 -8.25 -39.29
C PHE A 634 -24.55 -9.76 -39.50
N CYS A 635 -24.34 -10.22 -40.73
CA CYS A 635 -24.37 -11.63 -41.12
C CYS A 635 -22.95 -12.09 -41.49
N PHE A 636 -22.53 -13.22 -40.94
CA PHE A 636 -21.21 -13.81 -41.16
C PHE A 636 -21.36 -15.26 -41.62
N ASP A 637 -20.99 -15.53 -42.86
CA ASP A 637 -21.02 -16.88 -43.44
C ASP A 637 -19.73 -17.65 -43.13
N ASN A 638 -19.78 -18.98 -43.24
CA ASN A 638 -18.63 -19.88 -43.15
C ASN A 638 -17.86 -19.79 -41.81
N VAL A 639 -18.57 -19.56 -40.70
CA VAL A 639 -17.97 -19.54 -39.36
C VAL A 639 -17.74 -20.98 -38.91
N LYS A 640 -16.47 -21.39 -38.84
CA LYS A 640 -16.09 -22.78 -38.56
C LYS A 640 -16.08 -23.08 -37.06
N VAL A 641 -16.80 -24.12 -36.65
CA VAL A 641 -16.69 -24.70 -35.31
C VAL A 641 -15.89 -26.00 -35.42
N THR A 642 -14.84 -26.16 -34.62
CA THR A 642 -13.94 -27.33 -34.69
C THR A 642 -13.77 -28.04 -33.35
N ASN A 643 -13.94 -27.32 -32.25
CA ASN A 643 -13.72 -27.78 -30.87
C ASN A 643 -15.04 -28.01 -30.10
N GLY A 644 -16.17 -28.02 -30.80
CA GLY A 644 -17.50 -28.13 -30.19
C GLY A 644 -18.07 -26.81 -29.67
N TRP A 645 -17.38 -25.68 -29.87
CA TRP A 645 -17.80 -24.37 -29.37
C TRP A 645 -17.78 -23.30 -30.46
N LEU A 646 -18.87 -22.55 -30.55
CA LEU A 646 -18.89 -21.25 -31.22
C LEU A 646 -18.73 -20.16 -30.16
N GLU A 647 -17.68 -19.36 -30.29
CA GLU A 647 -17.37 -18.26 -29.40
C GLU A 647 -17.61 -16.91 -30.09
N ILE A 648 -18.43 -16.07 -29.46
CA ILE A 648 -18.71 -14.69 -29.89
C ILE A 648 -18.18 -13.77 -28.80
N GLY A 649 -17.10 -13.03 -29.07
CA GLY A 649 -16.49 -12.12 -28.09
C GLY A 649 -16.96 -10.68 -28.26
N PHE A 650 -17.10 -9.96 -27.14
CA PHE A 650 -17.42 -8.54 -27.09
C PHE A 650 -16.36 -7.81 -26.26
N ALA A 651 -15.72 -6.79 -26.84
CA ALA A 651 -14.67 -6.03 -26.16
C ALA A 651 -15.04 -4.54 -26.12
N PRO A 652 -15.28 -3.94 -24.94
CA PRO A 652 -15.60 -2.52 -24.83
C PRO A 652 -14.44 -1.65 -25.31
N VAL A 653 -14.76 -0.55 -25.98
CA VAL A 653 -13.85 0.57 -26.28
C VAL A 653 -14.30 1.81 -25.52
N ILE A 654 -15.60 2.12 -25.57
CA ILE A 654 -16.28 3.13 -24.74
C ILE A 654 -17.58 2.50 -24.25
N GLU A 655 -17.78 2.47 -22.93
CA GLU A 655 -18.99 1.92 -22.30
C GLU A 655 -19.23 0.42 -22.59
N PHE A 656 -20.31 -0.15 -22.06
CA PHE A 656 -20.59 -1.58 -22.15
C PHE A 656 -21.16 -2.04 -23.51
N PRO A 657 -20.66 -3.16 -24.08
CA PRO A 657 -21.22 -3.75 -25.31
C PRO A 657 -22.68 -4.19 -25.11
N CYS A 658 -23.48 -4.22 -26.17
CA CYS A 658 -24.84 -4.76 -26.12
C CYS A 658 -25.18 -5.61 -27.35
N ILE A 659 -26.17 -6.49 -27.23
CA ILE A 659 -26.73 -7.31 -28.31
C ILE A 659 -28.21 -7.60 -28.07
N ALA A 660 -29.01 -7.58 -29.14
CA ALA A 660 -30.46 -7.78 -29.09
C ALA A 660 -30.88 -9.21 -29.42
N ALA A 661 -30.24 -9.83 -30.42
CA ALA A 661 -30.50 -11.24 -30.75
C ALA A 661 -29.34 -11.88 -31.53
N ILE A 662 -29.30 -13.21 -31.50
CA ILE A 662 -28.31 -14.05 -32.20
C ILE A 662 -29.05 -15.13 -32.99
N SER A 663 -28.69 -15.33 -34.27
CA SER A 663 -29.12 -16.48 -35.08
C SER A 663 -27.91 -17.24 -35.58
N ILE A 664 -27.93 -18.57 -35.46
CA ILE A 664 -26.86 -19.48 -35.86
C ILE A 664 -27.49 -20.61 -36.67
N GLU A 665 -27.11 -20.75 -37.93
CA GLU A 665 -27.74 -21.68 -38.86
C GLU A 665 -26.67 -22.48 -39.64
N SER A 666 -26.86 -23.80 -39.74
CA SER A 666 -26.21 -24.66 -40.73
C SER A 666 -27.27 -25.48 -41.46
N GLN A 667 -26.88 -26.35 -42.39
CA GLN A 667 -27.82 -27.22 -43.11
C GLN A 667 -28.64 -28.11 -42.16
N ASN A 668 -28.08 -28.44 -40.99
CA ASN A 668 -28.65 -29.44 -40.07
C ASN A 668 -29.07 -28.85 -38.70
N LEU A 669 -28.81 -27.57 -38.45
CA LEU A 669 -29.05 -26.96 -37.14
C LEU A 669 -29.49 -25.51 -37.28
N LYS A 670 -30.49 -25.11 -36.49
CA LYS A 670 -30.94 -23.74 -36.37
C LYS A 670 -31.06 -23.38 -34.89
N ARG A 671 -30.34 -22.35 -34.45
CA ARG A 671 -30.33 -21.88 -33.06
C ARG A 671 -30.46 -20.36 -33.01
N ARG A 672 -31.47 -19.88 -32.28
CA ARG A 672 -31.84 -18.46 -32.24
C ARG A 672 -32.11 -18.02 -30.81
N ILE A 673 -31.47 -16.96 -30.34
CA ILE A 673 -31.57 -16.43 -28.96
C ILE A 673 -32.11 -15.01 -28.98
N ASN A 674 -33.18 -14.75 -28.22
CA ASN A 674 -33.66 -13.39 -27.95
C ASN A 674 -32.86 -12.81 -26.76
N CYS A 675 -31.78 -12.09 -27.02
CA CYS A 675 -30.85 -11.65 -25.98
C CYS A 675 -31.51 -10.63 -25.04
N GLY A 676 -31.42 -10.87 -23.73
CA GLY A 676 -32.07 -10.07 -22.69
C GLY A 676 -33.59 -10.27 -22.57
N GLY A 677 -34.21 -11.09 -23.41
CA GLY A 677 -35.66 -11.25 -23.48
C GLY A 677 -36.15 -12.69 -23.23
N PRO A 678 -37.47 -12.86 -23.00
CA PRO A 678 -38.10 -14.17 -22.94
C PRO A 678 -38.14 -14.82 -24.33
N ALA A 679 -38.53 -16.09 -24.39
CA ALA A 679 -38.75 -16.79 -25.66
C ALA A 679 -39.77 -16.02 -26.50
N TYR A 680 -39.46 -15.86 -27.79
CA TYR A 680 -40.25 -15.03 -28.70
C TYR A 680 -40.16 -15.58 -30.12
N LYS A 681 -41.31 -15.96 -30.70
CA LYS A 681 -41.39 -16.68 -31.98
C LYS A 681 -40.47 -17.91 -31.98
N ASP A 682 -39.59 -18.05 -32.97
CA ASP A 682 -38.62 -19.14 -33.06
C ASP A 682 -37.28 -18.84 -32.37
N TYR A 683 -37.18 -17.73 -31.62
CA TYR A 683 -36.07 -17.44 -30.74
C TYR A 683 -36.35 -17.99 -29.34
N SER A 684 -35.43 -18.79 -28.81
CA SER A 684 -35.51 -19.20 -27.41
C SER A 684 -35.23 -18.02 -26.49
N ALA A 685 -35.70 -18.13 -25.25
CA ALA A 685 -35.38 -17.18 -24.20
C ALA A 685 -33.87 -17.05 -24.05
N ASP A 686 -33.43 -15.89 -23.59
CA ASP A 686 -32.03 -15.73 -23.22
C ASP A 686 -31.64 -16.70 -22.10
N LEU A 687 -30.39 -17.17 -22.16
CA LEU A 687 -29.82 -17.96 -21.09
C LEU A 687 -29.44 -17.04 -19.93
N PRO A 688 -29.53 -17.52 -18.67
CA PRO A 688 -29.10 -16.74 -17.53
C PRO A 688 -27.62 -16.36 -17.68
N ALA A 689 -27.30 -15.13 -17.32
CA ALA A 689 -25.92 -14.65 -17.29
C ALA A 689 -25.11 -15.59 -16.39
N ARG A 690 -24.06 -16.21 -16.93
CA ARG A 690 -23.04 -16.74 -16.03
C ARG A 690 -22.24 -15.55 -15.51
N PRO A 691 -21.95 -15.49 -14.20
CA PRO A 691 -21.01 -14.51 -13.68
C PRO A 691 -19.73 -14.57 -14.52
N LEU A 692 -19.11 -13.42 -14.75
CA LEU A 692 -17.73 -13.41 -15.24
C LEU A 692 -16.93 -14.36 -14.34
N PRO A 693 -16.06 -15.22 -14.90
CA PRO A 693 -15.23 -16.08 -14.07
C PRO A 693 -14.50 -15.17 -13.10
N GLY A 694 -14.67 -15.43 -11.80
CA GLY A 694 -13.99 -14.64 -10.78
C GLY A 694 -12.48 -14.64 -11.07
N PRO A 695 -11.77 -13.55 -10.77
CA PRO A 695 -10.33 -13.51 -10.95
C PRO A 695 -9.68 -14.72 -10.26
N THR A 696 -8.87 -15.48 -11.01
CA THR A 696 -8.07 -16.56 -10.44
C THR A 696 -6.93 -15.93 -9.64
N PHE A 697 -6.96 -16.07 -8.32
CA PHE A 697 -5.91 -15.61 -7.43
C PHE A 697 -4.90 -16.74 -7.18
N ALA A 698 -3.65 -16.38 -6.91
CA ALA A 698 -2.65 -17.35 -6.51
C ALA A 698 -2.95 -17.88 -5.10
N PRO A 699 -2.56 -19.13 -4.78
CA PRO A 699 -2.65 -19.64 -3.41
C PRO A 699 -1.93 -18.73 -2.42
N ALA A 700 -2.46 -18.60 -1.20
CA ALA A 700 -1.92 -17.72 -0.16
C ALA A 700 -1.71 -18.42 1.19
N LEU A 701 -2.07 -19.70 1.32
CA LEU A 701 -2.02 -20.39 2.63
C LEU A 701 -0.60 -20.49 3.18
N ASP A 702 0.39 -20.82 2.35
CA ASP A 702 1.80 -20.87 2.75
C ASP A 702 2.32 -19.52 3.23
N PHE A 703 1.90 -18.43 2.58
CA PHE A 703 2.20 -17.07 3.03
C PHE A 703 1.61 -16.80 4.42
N TYR A 704 0.31 -17.05 4.58
CA TYR A 704 -0.36 -16.78 5.85
C TYR A 704 0.13 -17.69 6.98
N LEU A 705 0.56 -18.91 6.68
CA LEU A 705 1.18 -19.80 7.67
C LEU A 705 2.46 -19.17 8.23
N ASP A 706 3.33 -18.64 7.38
CA ASP A 706 4.52 -17.91 7.82
C ASP A 706 4.14 -16.63 8.58
N TRP A 707 3.38 -15.76 7.92
CA TRP A 707 3.02 -14.44 8.43
C TRP A 707 2.29 -14.51 9.77
N ALA A 708 1.22 -15.30 9.89
CA ALA A 708 0.43 -15.40 11.11
C ALA A 708 1.20 -16.08 12.25
N THR A 709 2.13 -16.98 11.95
CA THR A 709 3.01 -17.59 12.96
C THR A 709 3.93 -16.56 13.59
N GLN A 710 4.48 -15.63 12.82
CA GLN A 710 5.35 -14.58 13.35
C GLN A 710 4.54 -13.46 14.03
N GLU A 711 3.35 -13.14 13.52
CA GLU A 711 2.50 -12.11 14.11
C GLU A 711 1.84 -12.56 15.42
N PHE A 712 1.33 -13.79 15.48
CA PHE A 712 0.45 -14.27 16.56
C PHE A 712 1.06 -15.41 17.39
N GLY A 713 2.28 -15.82 17.07
CA GLY A 713 2.99 -16.91 17.72
C GLY A 713 2.61 -18.30 17.17
N PRO A 714 3.45 -19.32 17.45
CA PRO A 714 3.36 -20.65 16.82
C PRO A 714 2.11 -21.45 17.20
N LYS A 715 1.46 -21.13 18.32
CA LYS A 715 0.25 -21.84 18.77
C LYS A 715 -1.01 -21.39 18.02
N VAL A 716 -1.16 -20.10 17.78
CA VAL A 716 -2.36 -19.49 17.17
C VAL A 716 -2.19 -19.28 15.67
N GLY A 717 -0.97 -18.96 15.23
CA GLY A 717 -0.64 -18.65 13.84
C GLY A 717 -1.21 -19.62 12.81
N PRO A 718 -1.02 -20.95 12.94
CA PRO A 718 -1.54 -21.91 11.97
C PRO A 718 -3.07 -21.90 11.81
N TYR A 719 -3.82 -21.63 12.88
CA TYR A 719 -5.28 -21.55 12.83
C TYR A 719 -5.74 -20.23 12.20
N ALA A 720 -5.14 -19.12 12.62
CA ALA A 720 -5.40 -17.80 12.03
C ALA A 720 -5.06 -17.79 10.53
N ALA A 721 -3.99 -18.47 10.11
CA ALA A 721 -3.59 -18.59 8.72
C ALA A 721 -4.67 -19.22 7.83
N GLN A 722 -5.33 -20.27 8.31
CA GLN A 722 -6.42 -20.91 7.56
C GLN A 722 -7.61 -19.98 7.39
N ILE A 723 -7.96 -19.22 8.44
CA ILE A 723 -9.06 -18.25 8.39
C ILE A 723 -8.73 -17.13 7.40
N LEU A 724 -7.55 -16.53 7.52
CA LEU A 724 -7.10 -15.43 6.67
C LEU A 724 -6.94 -15.85 5.21
N ALA A 725 -6.42 -17.04 4.94
CA ALA A 725 -6.31 -17.56 3.57
C ALA A 725 -7.68 -17.82 2.92
N ARG A 726 -8.72 -18.15 3.70
CA ARG A 726 -10.11 -18.25 3.18
C ARG A 726 -10.69 -16.87 2.87
N ALA A 727 -10.37 -15.87 3.68
CA ALA A 727 -10.86 -14.50 3.57
C ALA A 727 -10.09 -13.67 2.52
N ASP A 728 -8.85 -14.05 2.20
CA ASP A 728 -8.00 -13.34 1.24
C ASP A 728 -8.69 -13.14 -0.12
N CYS A 729 -8.60 -11.92 -0.63
CA CYS A 729 -9.28 -11.45 -1.84
C CYS A 729 -10.82 -11.56 -1.83
N LYS A 730 -11.44 -11.89 -0.70
CA LYS A 730 -12.90 -12.13 -0.53
C LYS A 730 -13.51 -11.38 0.65
N LEU A 731 -12.78 -10.44 1.23
CA LEU A 731 -13.32 -9.61 2.31
C LEU A 731 -14.58 -8.86 1.83
N PRO A 732 -15.64 -8.78 2.67
CA PRO A 732 -16.80 -7.93 2.39
C PRO A 732 -16.38 -6.46 2.24
N ARG A 733 -17.19 -5.66 1.55
CA ARG A 733 -16.84 -4.28 1.16
C ARG A 733 -17.86 -3.25 1.68
N PRO A 734 -17.78 -2.86 2.97
CA PRO A 734 -18.65 -1.86 3.58
C PRO A 734 -18.26 -0.41 3.27
N SER A 735 -17.08 -0.14 2.70
CA SER A 735 -16.70 1.17 2.16
C SER A 735 -16.35 1.11 0.67
N ASP A 736 -16.58 2.23 -0.03
CA ASP A 736 -16.47 2.40 -1.48
C ASP A 736 -16.26 3.88 -1.84
N TRP A 737 -16.11 4.20 -3.13
CA TRP A 737 -15.92 5.59 -3.58
C TRP A 737 -17.25 6.37 -3.49
N VAL A 738 -17.40 7.21 -2.46
CA VAL A 738 -18.60 8.04 -2.25
C VAL A 738 -18.18 9.50 -2.14
N ASN A 739 -18.01 10.16 -3.30
CA ASN A 739 -17.47 11.52 -3.43
C ASN A 739 -16.02 11.70 -2.95
N GLY A 740 -15.34 10.61 -2.57
CA GLY A 740 -14.00 10.59 -2.00
C GLY A 740 -13.61 9.18 -1.55
N PRO A 741 -12.38 9.00 -1.05
CA PRO A 741 -11.83 7.71 -0.68
C PRO A 741 -12.43 7.16 0.61
N GLY A 742 -12.73 5.86 0.62
CA GLY A 742 -13.18 5.16 1.83
C GLY A 742 -14.58 5.52 2.31
N GLY A 743 -15.40 6.17 1.49
CA GLY A 743 -16.77 6.55 1.83
C GLY A 743 -17.69 5.36 2.10
N ILE A 744 -18.81 5.61 2.79
CA ILE A 744 -19.79 4.57 3.15
C ILE A 744 -21.19 4.95 2.66
N ARG A 745 -22.07 3.94 2.51
CA ARG A 745 -23.45 4.12 2.08
C ARG A 745 -24.40 3.24 2.88
N PRO A 746 -25.68 3.64 3.07
CA PRO A 746 -26.67 2.80 3.73
C PRO A 746 -26.86 1.47 2.96
N ASP A 747 -26.87 0.35 3.69
CA ASP A 747 -27.19 -0.97 3.16
C ASP A 747 -28.67 -1.28 3.49
N PRO A 748 -29.54 -1.50 2.50
CA PRO A 748 -30.95 -1.76 2.75
C PRO A 748 -31.23 -3.15 3.35
N ARG A 749 -30.26 -4.07 3.34
CA ARG A 749 -30.40 -5.43 3.87
C ARG A 749 -30.44 -5.42 5.40
N PRO A 750 -31.23 -6.29 6.06
CA PRO A 750 -31.17 -6.47 7.51
C PRO A 750 -29.80 -7.02 7.93
N TRP A 751 -29.32 -6.63 9.12
CA TRP A 751 -28.04 -7.13 9.65
C TRP A 751 -27.96 -8.66 9.71
N ALA A 752 -29.07 -9.35 9.98
CA ALA A 752 -29.11 -10.82 10.01
C ALA A 752 -28.72 -11.48 8.66
N GLU A 753 -28.91 -10.78 7.54
CA GLU A 753 -28.51 -11.24 6.20
C GLU A 753 -27.03 -10.98 5.92
N VAL A 754 -26.48 -9.87 6.44
CA VAL A 754 -25.09 -9.42 6.19
C VAL A 754 -24.10 -10.02 7.19
N ALA A 755 -24.50 -10.24 8.44
CA ALA A 755 -23.65 -10.74 9.51
C ALA A 755 -22.86 -12.03 9.17
N PRO A 756 -23.43 -13.02 8.45
CA PRO A 756 -22.70 -14.22 8.05
C PRO A 756 -21.47 -13.94 7.17
N GLU A 757 -21.45 -12.85 6.40
CA GLU A 757 -20.29 -12.46 5.58
C GLU A 757 -19.04 -12.15 6.44
N TYR A 758 -19.24 -11.90 7.75
CA TYR A 758 -18.20 -11.56 8.73
C TYR A 758 -17.92 -12.69 9.72
N ALA A 759 -18.34 -13.93 9.44
CA ALA A 759 -18.12 -15.08 10.33
C ALA A 759 -16.63 -15.31 10.68
N PHE A 760 -15.73 -15.02 9.73
CA PHE A 760 -14.28 -15.12 9.93
C PHE A 760 -13.77 -14.24 11.10
N VAL A 761 -14.44 -13.12 11.39
CA VAL A 761 -14.09 -12.26 12.53
C VAL A 761 -14.33 -13.01 13.83
N SER A 762 -15.48 -13.66 13.97
CA SER A 762 -15.81 -14.47 15.16
C SER A 762 -14.91 -15.69 15.30
N GLU A 763 -14.50 -16.32 14.19
CA GLU A 763 -13.49 -17.39 14.21
C GLU A 763 -12.14 -16.89 14.75
N LEU A 764 -11.70 -15.69 14.35
CA LEU A 764 -10.49 -15.08 14.90
C LEU A 764 -10.67 -14.69 16.37
N GLU A 765 -11.81 -14.12 16.77
CA GLU A 765 -12.09 -13.74 18.16
C GLU A 765 -11.94 -14.95 19.11
N ALA A 766 -12.36 -16.14 18.66
CA ALA A 766 -12.22 -17.37 19.43
C ALA A 766 -10.76 -17.78 19.71
N LEU A 767 -9.79 -17.25 18.95
CA LEU A 767 -8.36 -17.52 19.13
C LEU A 767 -7.70 -16.62 20.18
N GLU A 768 -8.31 -15.47 20.52
CA GLU A 768 -7.72 -14.43 21.37
C GLU A 768 -7.22 -14.96 22.74
N PRO A 769 -7.96 -15.81 23.49
CA PRO A 769 -7.51 -16.32 24.78
C PRO A 769 -6.28 -17.26 24.70
N PHE A 770 -5.93 -17.73 23.51
CA PHE A 770 -4.84 -18.68 23.29
C PHE A 770 -3.55 -18.03 22.81
N VAL A 771 -3.55 -16.72 22.56
CA VAL A 771 -2.36 -15.96 22.15
C VAL A 771 -1.42 -15.78 23.34
N GLN A 772 -0.17 -16.24 23.18
CA GLN A 772 0.84 -16.23 24.23
C GLN A 772 1.95 -15.23 23.93
N GLY A 773 2.42 -14.53 24.95
CA GLY A 773 3.42 -13.48 24.84
C GLY A 773 2.80 -12.10 24.63
N THR A 774 3.31 -11.09 25.33
CA THR A 774 2.77 -9.72 25.32
C THR A 774 2.86 -9.06 23.94
N GLY A 775 3.93 -9.30 23.19
CA GLY A 775 4.12 -8.76 21.84
C GLY A 775 3.18 -9.42 20.83
N ASN A 776 3.04 -10.74 20.88
CA ASN A 776 2.05 -11.47 20.08
C ASN A 776 0.62 -11.00 20.39
N GLN A 777 0.29 -10.78 21.67
CA GLN A 777 -1.03 -10.29 22.09
C GLN A 777 -1.31 -8.87 21.58
N GLU A 778 -0.32 -7.97 21.60
CA GLU A 778 -0.46 -6.62 21.05
C GLU A 778 -0.70 -6.66 19.53
N ARG A 779 0.05 -7.47 18.79
CA ARG A 779 -0.11 -7.62 17.33
C ARG A 779 -1.43 -8.29 16.96
N PHE A 780 -1.83 -9.34 17.67
CA PHE A 780 -3.12 -9.97 17.50
C PHE A 780 -4.27 -8.99 17.76
N ARG A 781 -4.15 -8.19 18.84
CA ARG A 781 -5.14 -7.15 19.18
C ARG A 781 -5.30 -6.14 18.05
N TYR A 782 -4.20 -5.65 17.46
CA TYR A 782 -4.29 -4.75 16.30
C TYR A 782 -5.18 -5.34 15.20
N TRP A 783 -4.90 -6.57 14.77
CA TRP A 783 -5.64 -7.21 13.67
C TRP A 783 -7.09 -7.51 14.01
N ILE A 784 -7.39 -8.04 15.20
CA ILE A 784 -8.77 -8.32 15.58
C ILE A 784 -9.59 -7.03 15.73
N GLU A 785 -9.01 -5.95 16.26
CA GLU A 785 -9.67 -4.65 16.34
C GLU A 785 -9.94 -4.06 14.95
N THR A 786 -9.00 -4.21 14.00
CA THR A 786 -9.23 -3.85 12.59
C THR A 786 -10.41 -4.61 11.98
N PHE A 787 -10.55 -5.92 12.25
CA PHE A 787 -11.68 -6.71 11.73
C PHE A 787 -13.00 -6.46 12.47
N ARG A 788 -12.95 -6.18 13.77
CA ARG A 788 -14.12 -5.73 14.55
C ARG A 788 -14.65 -4.40 14.03
N TYR A 789 -13.75 -3.45 13.76
CA TYR A 789 -14.08 -2.21 13.07
C TYR A 789 -14.74 -2.46 11.71
N HIS A 790 -14.18 -3.35 10.88
CA HIS A 790 -14.75 -3.70 9.56
C HIS A 790 -16.18 -4.24 9.66
N ARG A 791 -16.45 -5.12 10.64
CA ARG A 791 -17.78 -5.68 10.94
C ARG A 791 -18.74 -4.60 11.47
N ALA A 792 -18.26 -3.74 12.37
CA ALA A 792 -19.06 -2.66 12.96
C ALA A 792 -19.50 -1.63 11.91
N MET A 793 -18.63 -1.30 10.96
CA MET A 793 -18.96 -0.41 9.84
C MET A 793 -20.10 -0.98 8.97
N ALA A 794 -20.09 -2.28 8.69
CA ALA A 794 -21.18 -2.93 7.94
C ALA A 794 -22.50 -2.95 8.70
N GLN A 795 -22.44 -3.19 10.02
CA GLN A 795 -23.61 -3.12 10.89
C GLN A 795 -24.20 -1.70 10.94
N LEU A 796 -23.33 -0.69 10.96
CA LEU A 796 -23.72 0.72 10.85
C LEU A 796 -24.42 1.01 9.53
N ASN A 797 -23.90 0.53 8.40
CA ASN A 797 -24.52 0.70 7.10
C ASN A 797 -25.94 0.08 7.05
N CYS A 798 -26.13 -1.12 7.62
CA CYS A 798 -27.44 -1.77 7.70
C CYS A 798 -28.42 -0.97 8.58
N THR A 799 -27.93 -0.45 9.71
CA THR A 799 -28.73 0.37 10.63
C THR A 799 -29.13 1.69 9.96
N TRP A 800 -28.23 2.29 9.18
CA TRP A 800 -28.50 3.48 8.41
C TRP A 800 -29.54 3.23 7.31
N GLY A 801 -29.48 2.10 6.60
CA GLY A 801 -30.50 1.73 5.63
C GLY A 801 -31.88 1.53 6.25
N ALA A 802 -31.95 0.93 7.45
CA ALA A 802 -33.19 0.81 8.22
C ALA A 802 -33.71 2.18 8.67
N LEU A 803 -32.84 3.09 9.11
CA LEU A 803 -33.18 4.45 9.51
C LEU A 803 -33.81 5.22 8.34
N ASN A 804 -33.19 5.17 7.15
CA ASN A 804 -33.71 5.85 5.96
C ASN A 804 -35.12 5.35 5.62
N LYS A 805 -35.34 4.02 5.62
CA LYS A 805 -36.69 3.44 5.41
C LYS A 805 -37.71 3.91 6.44
N ALA A 806 -37.32 4.04 7.72
CA ALA A 806 -38.20 4.52 8.78
C ALA A 806 -38.55 6.01 8.61
N MET A 807 -37.57 6.84 8.22
CA MET A 807 -37.78 8.26 7.93
C MET A 807 -38.67 8.46 6.70
N ASP A 808 -38.46 7.70 5.62
CA ASP A 808 -39.29 7.75 4.42
C ASP A 808 -40.73 7.35 4.72
N ARG A 809 -40.94 6.29 5.52
CA ARG A 809 -42.27 5.88 5.98
C ARG A 809 -42.97 6.99 6.76
N ALA A 810 -42.27 7.69 7.65
CA ALA A 810 -42.84 8.80 8.40
C ALA A 810 -43.29 9.94 7.47
N LYS A 811 -42.47 10.27 6.45
CA LYS A 811 -42.75 11.34 5.47
C LYS A 811 -43.98 11.10 4.60
N ILE A 812 -44.45 9.84 4.45
CA ILE A 812 -45.68 9.52 3.69
C ILE A 812 -46.94 10.13 4.33
N SER A 813 -46.97 10.31 5.65
CA SER A 813 -48.12 10.89 6.32
C SER A 813 -48.30 12.36 5.93
N SER A 814 -49.47 12.72 5.40
CA SER A 814 -49.86 14.11 5.13
C SER A 814 -50.21 14.90 6.41
N ARG A 815 -50.45 14.20 7.54
CA ARG A 815 -50.72 14.83 8.84
C ARG A 815 -49.43 14.95 9.65
N ASP A 816 -49.14 16.17 10.08
CA ASP A 816 -47.91 16.51 10.81
C ASP A 816 -47.75 15.71 12.12
N VAL A 817 -48.82 15.55 12.89
CA VAL A 817 -48.80 14.80 14.16
C VAL A 817 -48.39 13.33 13.94
N LEU A 818 -49.03 12.66 12.97
CA LEU A 818 -48.73 11.26 12.65
C LEU A 818 -47.33 11.09 12.05
N ARG A 819 -46.85 12.10 11.30
CA ARG A 819 -45.48 12.13 10.77
C ARG A 819 -44.46 12.16 11.90
N VAL A 820 -44.63 13.08 12.86
CA VAL A 820 -43.74 13.24 14.03
C VAL A 820 -43.79 12.01 14.93
N GLU A 821 -44.97 11.48 15.23
CA GLU A 821 -45.13 10.27 16.06
C GLU A 821 -44.49 9.05 15.41
N SER A 822 -44.68 8.85 14.10
CA SER A 822 -44.03 7.76 13.36
C SER A 822 -42.50 7.89 13.38
N ALA A 823 -41.96 9.10 13.19
CA ALA A 823 -40.52 9.34 13.25
C ALA A 823 -39.96 9.06 14.66
N LYS A 824 -40.64 9.50 15.72
CA LYS A 824 -40.26 9.21 17.11
C LYS A 824 -40.33 7.72 17.46
N MET A 825 -41.33 7.00 16.93
CA MET A 825 -41.53 5.59 17.23
C MET A 825 -40.54 4.67 16.49
N PHE A 826 -40.23 4.98 15.23
CA PHE A 826 -39.48 4.05 14.36
C PHE A 826 -38.09 4.54 13.95
N ALA A 827 -37.87 5.85 13.75
CA ALA A 827 -36.59 6.38 13.31
C ALA A 827 -35.67 6.78 14.48
N LEU A 828 -36.22 7.39 15.53
CA LEU A 828 -35.44 7.87 16.69
C LEU A 828 -34.66 6.75 17.42
N PRO A 829 -35.22 5.54 17.66
CA PRO A 829 -34.45 4.44 18.24
C PRO A 829 -33.32 3.93 17.33
N LEU A 830 -33.53 3.97 16.00
CA LEU A 830 -32.51 3.56 15.03
C LEU A 830 -31.35 4.57 14.99
N TRP A 831 -31.65 5.86 15.07
CA TRP A 831 -30.61 6.89 15.21
C TRP A 831 -29.80 6.71 16.50
N TYR A 832 -30.45 6.44 17.63
CA TYR A 832 -29.72 6.13 18.88
C TYR A 832 -28.76 4.95 18.71
N SER A 833 -29.23 3.86 18.08
CA SER A 833 -28.38 2.70 17.76
C SER A 833 -27.21 3.08 16.87
N LEU A 834 -27.44 3.91 15.84
CA LEU A 834 -26.41 4.37 14.91
C LEU A 834 -25.35 5.22 15.64
N ALA A 835 -25.77 6.17 16.50
CA ALA A 835 -24.85 6.98 17.30
C ALA A 835 -23.98 6.13 18.23
N ARG A 836 -24.53 5.07 18.84
CA ARG A 836 -23.75 4.12 19.65
C ARG A 836 -22.81 3.24 18.82
N GLN A 837 -23.20 2.87 17.60
CA GLN A 837 -22.31 2.15 16.67
C GLN A 837 -21.16 3.05 16.20
N ILE A 838 -21.37 4.36 16.05
CA ILE A 838 -20.28 5.32 15.81
C ILE A 838 -19.28 5.30 16.95
N ASP A 839 -19.76 5.29 18.21
CA ASP A 839 -18.86 5.21 19.39
C ASP A 839 -18.04 3.91 19.39
N GLN A 840 -18.66 2.77 19.03
CA GLN A 840 -17.96 1.48 18.90
C GLN A 840 -16.92 1.50 17.78
N ILE A 841 -17.23 2.08 16.63
CA ILE A 841 -16.31 2.25 15.51
C ILE A 841 -15.08 3.07 15.94
N HIS A 842 -15.28 4.20 16.61
CA HIS A 842 -14.16 5.01 17.10
C HIS A 842 -13.33 4.25 18.15
N ALA A 843 -13.96 3.47 19.03
CA ALA A 843 -13.23 2.64 19.98
C ALA A 843 -12.29 1.63 19.28
N HIS A 844 -12.77 0.95 18.25
CA HIS A 844 -11.97 0.01 17.46
C HIS A 844 -10.87 0.73 16.67
N LEU A 845 -11.18 1.83 15.97
CA LEU A 845 -10.18 2.62 15.23
C LEU A 845 -9.08 3.12 16.16
N LEU A 846 -9.43 3.72 17.29
CA LEU A 846 -8.48 4.23 18.28
C LEU A 846 -7.65 3.14 18.95
N ALA A 847 -8.12 1.89 18.97
CA ALA A 847 -7.32 0.74 19.41
C ALA A 847 -6.24 0.34 18.39
N THR A 848 -6.43 0.67 17.11
CA THR A 848 -5.50 0.31 16.02
C THR A 848 -4.45 1.39 15.72
N VAL A 849 -4.65 2.64 16.16
CA VAL A 849 -3.72 3.74 15.85
C VAL A 849 -2.29 3.39 16.28
N SER A 850 -1.37 3.41 15.32
CA SER A 850 0.05 3.12 15.55
C SER A 850 1.01 3.78 14.57
N THR A 851 0.53 4.26 13.42
CA THR A 851 1.30 4.97 12.39
C THR A 851 0.56 6.22 11.95
N THR A 852 1.22 7.08 11.15
CA THR A 852 0.59 8.23 10.49
C THR A 852 -0.59 7.83 9.60
N GLY A 853 -0.56 6.65 8.96
CA GLY A 853 -1.68 6.18 8.12
C GLY A 853 -2.98 5.92 8.89
N GLU A 854 -2.88 5.41 10.13
CA GLU A 854 -4.08 5.29 10.99
C GLU A 854 -4.56 6.65 11.52
N LEU A 855 -3.65 7.62 11.74
CA LEU A 855 -4.07 9.00 12.04
C LEU A 855 -4.87 9.59 10.88
N GLY A 856 -4.44 9.33 9.63
CA GLY A 856 -5.20 9.70 8.44
C GLY A 856 -6.55 8.99 8.32
N THR A 857 -6.63 7.71 8.72
CA THR A 857 -7.91 6.97 8.72
C THR A 857 -8.89 7.55 9.74
N ILE A 858 -8.41 8.00 10.91
CA ILE A 858 -9.20 8.77 11.87
C ILE A 858 -9.69 10.08 11.24
N ALA A 859 -8.80 10.82 10.58
CA ALA A 859 -9.15 12.07 9.92
C ALA A 859 -10.19 11.88 8.80
N ASN A 860 -10.12 10.79 8.04
CA ASN A 860 -11.14 10.41 7.05
C ASN A 860 -12.49 10.19 7.73
N TRP A 861 -12.54 9.43 8.82
CA TRP A 861 -13.80 9.26 9.57
C TRP A 861 -14.38 10.59 10.05
N GLU A 862 -13.55 11.44 10.66
CA GLU A 862 -14.00 12.70 11.27
C GLU A 862 -14.39 13.76 10.24
N GLN A 863 -13.68 13.84 9.12
CA GLN A 863 -13.83 14.89 8.12
C GLN A 863 -14.68 14.49 6.91
N HIS A 864 -14.74 13.20 6.56
CA HIS A 864 -15.44 12.70 5.39
C HIS A 864 -16.71 11.91 5.76
N LEU A 865 -16.59 10.82 6.54
CA LEU A 865 -17.72 9.91 6.80
C LEU A 865 -18.71 10.49 7.81
N LEU A 866 -18.23 10.94 8.96
CA LEU A 866 -19.05 11.37 10.08
C LEU A 866 -19.92 12.60 9.76
N PRO A 867 -19.45 13.63 9.04
CA PRO A 867 -20.31 14.76 8.66
C PRO A 867 -21.56 14.32 7.87
N SER A 868 -21.42 13.34 6.97
CA SER A 868 -22.55 12.79 6.22
C SER A 868 -23.56 12.05 7.10
N LEU A 869 -23.08 11.29 8.09
CA LEU A 869 -23.93 10.59 9.06
C LEU A 869 -24.64 11.57 10.00
N LEU A 870 -23.92 12.57 10.52
CA LEU A 870 -24.49 13.59 11.41
C LEU A 870 -25.58 14.42 10.73
N LYS A 871 -25.47 14.65 9.41
CA LYS A 871 -26.55 15.25 8.63
C LYS A 871 -27.84 14.44 8.69
N THR A 872 -27.76 13.10 8.64
CA THR A 872 -28.96 12.24 8.77
C THR A 872 -29.65 12.44 10.14
N GLY A 873 -28.86 12.62 11.21
CA GLY A 873 -29.38 12.96 12.53
C GLY A 873 -30.04 14.34 12.58
N ALA A 874 -29.46 15.33 11.89
CA ALA A 874 -30.04 16.66 11.77
C ALA A 874 -31.39 16.64 11.01
N ASP A 875 -31.46 15.91 9.89
CA ASP A 875 -32.69 15.72 9.12
C ASP A 875 -33.79 15.04 9.96
N LEU A 876 -33.42 14.10 10.84
CA LEU A 876 -34.34 13.49 11.79
C LEU A 876 -34.82 14.49 12.85
N ALA A 877 -33.93 15.32 13.38
CA ALA A 877 -34.27 16.37 14.36
C ALA A 877 -35.31 17.36 13.78
N GLU A 878 -35.11 17.76 12.52
CA GLU A 878 -36.07 18.59 11.78
C GLU A 878 -37.41 17.87 11.61
N LEU A 879 -37.39 16.58 11.22
CA LEU A 879 -38.60 15.77 11.04
C LEU A 879 -39.44 15.62 12.33
N ILE A 880 -38.81 15.56 13.50
CA ILE A 880 -39.50 15.47 14.80
C ILE A 880 -39.85 16.85 15.40
N GLY A 881 -39.34 17.94 14.81
CA GLY A 881 -39.57 19.31 15.26
C GLY A 881 -38.87 19.69 16.57
N THR A 882 -37.79 18.99 16.96
CA THR A 882 -37.03 19.27 18.18
C THR A 882 -35.57 18.83 18.04
N THR A 883 -34.68 19.38 18.87
CA THR A 883 -33.29 18.91 18.93
C THR A 883 -33.22 17.49 19.50
N LEU A 884 -32.22 16.72 19.05
CA LEU A 884 -31.91 15.42 19.60
C LEU A 884 -31.32 15.56 21.00
N PRO A 885 -31.66 14.70 21.98
CA PRO A 885 -31.05 14.74 23.31
C PRO A 885 -29.52 14.52 23.23
N PRO A 886 -28.73 15.05 24.18
CA PRO A 886 -27.26 14.87 24.17
C PRO A 886 -26.82 13.41 24.10
N ASP A 887 -27.53 12.49 24.78
CA ASP A 887 -27.24 11.06 24.75
C ASP A 887 -27.52 10.40 23.39
N PHE A 888 -28.13 11.10 22.44
CA PHE A 888 -28.37 10.63 21.06
C PHE A 888 -27.29 11.13 20.09
N LEU A 889 -26.29 11.87 20.57
CA LEU A 889 -25.13 12.27 19.77
C LEU A 889 -23.95 11.34 20.05
N PRO A 890 -23.05 11.12 19.07
CA PRO A 890 -21.79 10.41 19.31
C PRO A 890 -20.97 11.10 20.40
N SER A 891 -20.27 10.30 21.20
CA SER A 891 -19.45 10.80 22.31
C SER A 891 -18.19 11.48 21.81
N LYS A 892 -17.75 12.52 22.54
CA LYS A 892 -16.44 13.15 22.35
C LYS A 892 -15.36 12.57 23.25
N PHE A 893 -15.70 11.65 24.15
CA PHE A 893 -14.79 11.13 25.16
C PHE A 893 -14.15 9.82 24.70
N TYR A 894 -12.90 9.63 25.12
CA TYR A 894 -12.21 8.36 25.01
C TYR A 894 -12.65 7.43 26.15
N TYR A 895 -13.01 6.19 25.84
CA TYR A 895 -13.36 5.18 26.86
C TYR A 895 -12.46 3.93 26.83
N GLY A 896 -11.49 3.88 25.92
CA GLY A 896 -10.56 2.76 25.82
C GLY A 896 -9.52 2.73 26.94
N PRO A 897 -8.71 1.65 27.00
CA PRO A 897 -7.59 1.56 27.92
C PRO A 897 -6.49 2.57 27.56
N THR A 898 -5.70 3.02 28.54
CA THR A 898 -4.56 3.89 28.24
C THR A 898 -3.58 3.21 27.28
N ARG A 899 -3.15 3.93 26.23
CA ARG A 899 -2.15 3.48 25.26
C ARG A 899 -1.02 4.50 25.14
N VAL A 900 0.20 4.01 24.96
CA VAL A 900 1.37 4.80 24.55
C VAL A 900 1.66 4.44 23.10
N ILE A 901 1.68 5.44 22.22
CA ILE A 901 1.81 5.28 20.77
C ILE A 901 3.01 6.11 20.31
N VAL A 902 3.89 5.49 19.53
CA VAL A 902 5.00 6.15 18.84
C VAL A 902 4.76 5.99 17.33
N PRO A 903 4.18 7.00 16.65
CA PRO A 903 3.74 6.88 15.26
C PRO A 903 4.90 6.71 14.27
N THR A 904 6.09 7.17 14.64
CA THR A 904 7.29 7.17 13.78
C THR A 904 8.42 6.41 14.47
N ARG A 905 8.74 5.22 13.97
CA ARG A 905 9.78 4.34 14.54
C ARG A 905 11.06 4.36 13.69
N ARG A 906 12.04 5.16 14.08
CA ARG A 906 13.36 5.18 13.42
C ARG A 906 14.20 3.99 13.89
N SER A 907 14.38 2.99 13.03
CA SER A 907 15.28 1.84 13.30
C SER A 907 16.75 2.10 12.92
N ALA A 908 17.00 3.20 12.19
CA ALA A 908 18.33 3.65 11.82
C ALA A 908 18.44 5.19 11.89
N LEU A 909 19.61 5.65 12.33
CA LEU A 909 19.96 7.07 12.45
C LEU A 909 21.33 7.32 11.84
N THR A 910 21.52 8.48 11.22
CA THR A 910 22.85 8.89 10.78
C THR A 910 23.69 9.28 12.00
N ILE A 911 24.98 8.94 12.03
CA ILE A 911 25.87 9.33 13.15
C ILE A 911 25.81 10.85 13.38
N GLY A 912 25.52 11.26 14.62
CA GLY A 912 25.39 12.66 15.02
C GLY A 912 24.01 13.28 14.79
N GLU A 913 23.07 12.57 14.13
CA GLU A 913 21.67 12.97 14.02
C GLU A 913 21.01 12.98 15.41
N ASN A 914 20.15 13.97 15.68
CA ASN A 914 19.35 13.98 16.90
C ASN A 914 18.23 12.95 16.77
N PHE A 915 18.02 12.14 17.80
CA PHE A 915 16.87 11.26 17.85
C PHE A 915 15.69 12.01 18.47
N GLN A 916 14.65 12.23 17.69
CA GLN A 916 13.41 12.87 18.12
C GLN A 916 12.28 11.85 18.15
N LEU A 917 11.46 11.91 19.19
CA LEU A 917 10.31 11.02 19.38
C LEU A 917 9.06 11.85 19.64
N LYS A 918 8.07 11.69 18.77
CA LYS A 918 6.67 12.04 19.06
C LYS A 918 6.05 10.88 19.82
N ILE A 919 5.44 11.17 20.96
CA ILE A 919 4.80 10.19 21.83
C ILE A 919 3.36 10.64 22.04
N ILE A 920 2.40 9.77 21.75
CA ILE A 920 0.97 10.03 22.00
C ILE A 920 0.54 9.13 23.15
N VAL A 921 0.05 9.73 24.23
CA VAL A 921 -0.59 9.02 25.34
C VAL A 921 -2.10 9.21 25.23
N LEU A 922 -2.77 8.21 24.65
CA LEU A 922 -4.23 8.19 24.54
C LEU A 922 -4.80 7.61 25.84
N SER A 923 -5.47 8.44 26.63
CA SER A 923 -5.88 8.09 28.00
C SER A 923 -7.07 8.91 28.47
N GLN A 924 -7.90 8.32 29.34
CA GLN A 924 -8.96 9.04 30.08
C GLN A 924 -8.40 9.99 31.13
N VAL A 925 -7.27 9.60 31.74
CA VAL A 925 -6.58 10.38 32.77
C VAL A 925 -5.21 10.78 32.25
N ARG A 926 -4.84 12.05 32.47
CA ARG A 926 -3.53 12.55 32.06
C ARG A 926 -2.43 11.82 32.85
N PRO A 927 -1.37 11.30 32.19
CA PRO A 927 -0.25 10.71 32.90
C PRO A 927 0.48 11.78 33.73
N THR A 928 0.99 11.40 34.90
CA THR A 928 1.77 12.28 35.77
C THR A 928 3.15 12.53 35.19
N GLU A 929 3.75 11.52 34.57
CA GLU A 929 5.07 11.58 33.94
C GLU A 929 5.10 10.72 32.67
N VAL A 930 5.91 11.14 31.70
CA VAL A 930 6.22 10.36 30.50
C VAL A 930 7.73 10.38 30.31
N TRP A 931 8.33 9.20 30.23
CA TRP A 931 9.79 9.01 30.16
C TRP A 931 10.16 8.20 28.93
N VAL A 932 11.22 8.62 28.23
CA VAL A 932 11.99 7.74 27.35
C VAL A 932 13.11 7.14 28.18
N LYS A 933 13.15 5.82 28.29
CA LYS A 933 14.23 5.07 28.95
C LYS A 933 15.14 4.55 27.85
N TRP A 934 16.41 4.95 27.82
CA TRP A 934 17.35 4.52 26.78
C TRP A 934 18.69 4.03 27.36
N ARG A 935 19.44 3.21 26.62
CA ARG A 935 20.83 2.81 26.93
C ARG A 935 21.57 2.39 25.66
N PRO A 936 22.93 2.37 25.67
CA PRO A 936 23.69 1.60 24.68
C PRO A 936 23.17 0.17 24.56
N LEU A 937 23.11 -0.36 23.34
CA LEU A 937 22.57 -1.69 23.06
C LEU A 937 23.33 -2.74 23.87
N GLY A 938 22.63 -3.57 24.65
CA GLY A 938 23.26 -4.59 25.49
C GLY A 938 22.83 -4.54 26.95
N PRO A 939 23.56 -5.22 27.86
CA PRO A 939 23.23 -5.20 29.28
C PRO A 939 23.58 -3.84 29.91
N GLY A 940 22.76 -3.39 30.86
CA GLY A 940 23.02 -2.17 31.62
C GLY A 940 21.74 -1.46 32.08
N PRO A 941 21.85 -0.48 33.01
CA PRO A 941 20.70 0.29 33.43
C PRO A 941 20.23 1.24 32.32
N PHE A 942 18.92 1.49 32.26
CA PHE A 942 18.36 2.51 31.39
C PHE A 942 18.49 3.90 32.02
N THR A 943 18.91 4.87 31.20
CA THR A 943 18.92 6.29 31.55
C THR A 943 17.57 6.91 31.19
N PRO A 944 16.87 7.55 32.15
CA PRO A 944 15.61 8.22 31.88
C PRO A 944 15.82 9.60 31.25
N VAL A 945 14.99 9.93 30.26
CA VAL A 945 14.88 11.25 29.63
C VAL A 945 13.42 11.67 29.67
N PRO A 946 13.08 12.83 30.28
CA PRO A 946 11.70 13.28 30.37
C PRO A 946 11.17 13.66 28.99
N ALA A 947 9.94 13.25 28.68
CA ALA A 947 9.21 13.75 27.53
C ALA A 947 8.44 15.02 27.94
N SER A 948 8.64 16.11 27.20
CA SER A 948 7.91 17.37 27.40
C SER A 948 6.50 17.24 26.85
N HIS A 949 5.50 17.68 27.61
CA HIS A 949 4.13 17.79 27.11
C HIS A 949 4.03 18.90 26.06
N VAL A 950 3.47 18.58 24.90
CA VAL A 950 3.27 19.55 23.80
C VAL A 950 1.86 20.12 23.89
N ALA A 951 0.85 19.27 23.69
CA ALA A 951 -0.56 19.61 23.80
C ALA A 951 -1.41 18.34 23.85
N ARG A 952 -2.59 18.40 24.51
CA ARG A 952 -3.55 17.27 24.61
C ARG A 952 -2.87 15.97 25.04
N GLY A 953 -2.92 14.90 24.23
CA GLY A 953 -2.23 13.63 24.49
C GLY A 953 -0.81 13.54 23.95
N VAL A 954 -0.26 14.60 23.34
CA VAL A 954 1.03 14.57 22.63
C VAL A 954 2.18 15.09 23.50
N TYR A 955 3.26 14.33 23.50
CA TYR A 955 4.52 14.57 24.18
C TYR A 955 5.68 14.44 23.19
N GLN A 956 6.82 15.06 23.50
CA GLN A 956 8.02 14.97 22.69
C GLN A 956 9.25 14.71 23.57
N ALA A 957 10.13 13.85 23.09
CA ALA A 957 11.44 13.62 23.70
C ALA A 957 12.56 13.76 22.65
N ARG A 958 13.75 14.14 23.11
CA ARG A 958 14.93 14.32 22.26
C ARG A 958 16.17 13.74 22.94
N LEU A 959 16.88 12.85 22.24
CA LEU A 959 18.24 12.46 22.58
C LEU A 959 19.21 13.22 21.65
N PRO A 960 20.10 14.07 22.19
CA PRO A 960 21.08 14.77 21.38
C PRO A 960 22.02 13.80 20.65
N GLY A 961 22.28 14.03 19.36
CA GLY A 961 23.11 13.12 18.54
C GLY A 961 24.51 12.86 19.11
N LYS A 962 25.11 13.86 19.76
CA LYS A 962 26.42 13.72 20.43
C LYS A 962 26.40 12.71 21.59
N LEU A 963 25.27 12.57 22.28
CA LEU A 963 25.12 11.65 23.41
C LEU A 963 25.03 10.19 22.94
N ILE A 964 24.44 9.97 21.77
CA ILE A 964 24.17 8.63 21.21
C ILE A 964 25.16 8.23 20.11
N ALA A 965 26.12 9.08 19.73
CA ALA A 965 27.05 8.81 18.63
C ALA A 965 28.05 7.66 18.88
N GLY A 966 28.23 7.24 20.14
CA GLY A 966 29.26 6.28 20.53
C GLY A 966 28.91 4.80 20.31
N SER A 967 27.62 4.47 20.16
CA SER A 967 27.16 3.08 20.00
C SER A 967 25.71 3.02 19.53
N ASP A 968 25.32 1.91 18.91
CA ASP A 968 23.90 1.54 18.76
C ASP A 968 23.22 1.55 20.13
N PHE A 969 21.91 1.77 20.16
CA PHE A 969 21.17 1.91 21.40
C PHE A 969 19.77 1.29 21.34
N GLU A 970 19.18 1.07 22.50
CA GLU A 970 17.80 0.62 22.65
C GLU A 970 17.03 1.54 23.60
N TYR A 971 15.72 1.61 23.41
CA TYR A 971 14.84 2.44 24.21
C TYR A 971 13.42 1.87 24.35
N PHE A 972 12.73 2.32 25.38
CA PHE A 972 11.29 2.16 25.52
C PHE A 972 10.69 3.42 26.14
N VAL A 973 9.37 3.57 26.04
CA VAL A 973 8.61 4.69 26.60
C VAL A 973 7.80 4.17 27.79
N GLU A 974 7.79 4.94 28.88
CA GLU A 974 7.05 4.66 30.10
C GLU A 974 6.13 5.86 30.40
N ALA A 975 4.82 5.64 30.43
CA ALA A 975 3.85 6.60 30.93
C ALA A 975 3.37 6.17 32.32
N VAL A 976 3.48 7.06 33.30
CA VAL A 976 3.04 6.83 34.69
C VAL A 976 1.68 7.47 34.88
N LEU A 977 0.70 6.68 35.34
CA LEU A 977 -0.66 7.16 35.58
C LEU A 977 -0.85 7.61 37.03
N PRO A 978 -1.87 8.45 37.30
CA PRO A 978 -2.28 8.73 38.67
C PRO A 978 -2.49 7.44 39.47
N GLY A 979 -1.84 7.32 40.63
CA GLY A 979 -1.82 6.08 41.43
C GLY A 979 -0.61 5.18 41.19
N GLY A 980 0.28 5.52 40.26
CA GLY A 980 1.60 4.88 40.10
C GLY A 980 1.65 3.67 39.16
N SER A 981 0.52 3.29 38.54
CA SER A 981 0.52 2.26 37.48
C SER A 981 1.22 2.77 36.23
N LYS A 982 1.77 1.85 35.44
CA LYS A 982 2.63 2.16 34.28
C LYS A 982 2.08 1.53 33.01
N VAL A 983 2.19 2.27 31.90
CA VAL A 983 1.93 1.76 30.55
C VAL A 983 3.20 1.92 29.73
N LEU A 984 3.63 0.85 29.07
CA LEU A 984 4.91 0.77 28.36
C LEU A 984 4.70 0.67 26.85
N TYR A 985 5.65 1.22 26.10
CA TYR A 985 5.81 1.00 24.67
C TYR A 985 7.27 0.65 24.34
N PRO A 986 7.56 -0.43 23.59
CA PRO A 986 6.61 -1.44 23.14
C PRO A 986 6.05 -2.22 24.34
N ALA A 987 4.96 -2.97 24.16
CA ALA A 987 4.33 -3.69 25.26
C ALA A 987 5.25 -4.76 25.88
N THR A 988 6.29 -5.19 25.17
CA THR A 988 7.31 -6.16 25.60
C THR A 988 8.42 -5.58 26.48
N ALA A 989 8.46 -4.26 26.68
CA ALA A 989 9.48 -3.62 27.50
C ALA A 989 9.35 -4.01 28.99
N PRO A 990 10.47 -4.09 29.74
CA PRO A 990 11.86 -3.82 29.33
C PRO A 990 12.57 -5.04 28.71
N SER A 991 11.88 -6.16 28.52
CA SER A 991 12.47 -7.45 28.09
C SER A 991 12.90 -7.44 26.62
N LEU A 992 12.07 -6.86 25.75
CA LEU A 992 12.37 -6.55 24.35
C LEU A 992 11.93 -5.11 24.07
N ASN A 993 12.86 -4.32 23.55
CA ASN A 993 12.73 -2.87 23.39
C ASN A 993 12.88 -2.46 21.91
N GLU A 994 12.57 -1.21 21.59
CA GLU A 994 12.96 -0.65 20.29
C GLU A 994 14.47 -0.48 20.25
N SER A 995 15.07 -0.66 19.08
CA SER A 995 16.52 -0.57 18.90
C SER A 995 16.89 0.17 17.62
N VAL A 996 17.97 0.93 17.70
CA VAL A 996 18.41 1.85 16.65
C VAL A 996 19.87 1.61 16.35
N VAL A 997 20.18 1.43 15.06
CA VAL A 997 21.56 1.26 14.57
C VAL A 997 22.04 2.53 13.91
N LEU A 998 23.31 2.86 14.14
CA LEU A 998 23.91 4.06 13.58
C LEU A 998 24.48 3.78 12.19
N LEU A 999 24.08 4.60 11.21
CA LEU A 999 24.57 4.61 9.84
C LEU A 999 25.69 5.66 9.70
N GLY A 1000 26.83 5.25 9.17
CA GLY A 1000 27.96 6.13 8.89
C GLY A 1000 27.65 7.20 7.83
N THR A 1001 28.32 8.36 7.93
CA THR A 1001 28.21 9.44 6.94
C THR A 1001 29.30 9.32 5.88
N SER A 1002 28.99 8.78 4.70
CA SER A 1002 29.75 9.08 3.48
C SER A 1002 28.88 9.88 2.52
N PHE A 1003 28.59 11.14 2.86
CA PHE A 1003 28.12 12.08 1.84
C PHE A 1003 29.34 12.58 1.07
N GLY A 1004 29.94 11.68 0.29
CA GLY A 1004 30.89 12.09 -0.73
C GLY A 1004 30.16 13.07 -1.65
N THR A 1005 30.67 14.29 -1.75
CA THR A 1005 30.46 15.11 -2.95
C THR A 1005 30.71 14.21 -4.16
N PRO A 1006 29.84 14.19 -5.17
CA PRO A 1006 30.15 13.52 -6.43
C PRO A 1006 31.53 14.00 -6.86
N SER A 1007 32.45 13.07 -7.14
CA SER A 1007 33.66 13.40 -7.88
C SER A 1007 33.19 14.16 -9.13
N GLN A 1008 33.63 15.43 -9.22
CA GLN A 1008 33.29 16.34 -10.31
C GLN A 1008 33.57 15.74 -11.69
#